data_AF-I1Q641-F1
#
_entry.id   AF-I1Q641-F1
#
_cell.length_a   1.000
_cell.length_b   1.000
_cell.length_c   1.000
_cell.angle_alpha   90.00
_cell.angle_beta   90.00
_cell.angle_gamma   90.00
#
_symmetry.space_group_name_H-M   'P 1'
#
loop_
_entity.id
_entity.type
_entity.pdbx_description
1 polymer ?
#
loop_
_entity_poly.entity_id
_entity_poly.type
_entity_poly.pdbx_seq_one_letter_code
_entity_poly.pdbx_strand_id
1 'polypeptide(L)'
;EISFQLFAKGYQLLEPSIKERDAVYESLTYSSELYVSARLIFGFDVQKQTISIGNIPIMNSLGTFIINGIYRIVINQILLSPGIYYRSELDHKGISIYTGTIISDWGGRSELAIDKKERIWARVSRKQKISILVLSSAMGSNLKEILDNVSYPEIFLSFPNAKEKKRIESKEKAILEFYQQFACVGGDLVFSESLCEELQKKFFQQKCELGRIGRRNMNRRLNLDIPQNSTFLLPRDVLAATDHLIGMKFETGILDDDDMNHLKNKRIRSVADLLQDQFGLALGRLQHAVQKTIRRVFIRQSKPTPQTLVTPTSTSILLITTYETFFGTYPLSQVFDQTNPLTQTVHGRKVSCLGPGGLTGRTASFRSRDIHPSHYGRICPIDTSEGINVGLTGSLAIHARIDHWWGSVESPFYEISEKAKKKKERQVVYLSPNRDEYYMIAAGNSLSLNRGIQEEQVVPARYRQEFLTIAWEQIHVRSIFPFQYFSIGGSLIPFIEHNDANRALMSSNMQRQAVPLSRSEKCIVGTGLERQTALDSRVSVIAEREGKIISTNSHKILLSSSGKTISIPLVTHRRSNKNTCMHQKPRVPRGKSIKKGQILAEGAATVGGELALGKNVLVAYMPWEGYNFEDAVLISERLVYEDIYTSFHIRKYEIQTDTTSQGSAEKITKEIPHLEEHLLRNLDRNGVVKLGSWVETGDILVGKLTPQIASESSYIAEAGLLRAIFGLEVSTSKETSLKLPIGGRGRVIDVKWIQRDPLDIMVRVYILQKREIKVGDKVAGRHGNKGIIS
;
A
#
# COMPACT_ATOMS: atom_id res chain seq x y z
N GLU A 1 24.80 -28.02 -25.71
CA GLU A 1 24.49 -27.04 -24.66
C GLU A 1 23.05 -26.53 -24.84
N ILE A 2 22.27 -26.42 -23.77
CA ILE A 2 20.89 -25.88 -23.83
C ILE A 2 20.89 -24.55 -23.09
N SER A 3 20.57 -23.45 -23.77
CA SER A 3 20.38 -22.15 -23.13
C SER A 3 19.02 -21.57 -23.46
N PHE A 4 18.34 -21.06 -22.43
CA PHE A 4 17.04 -20.42 -22.54
C PHE A 4 17.12 -19.01 -21.98
N GLN A 5 16.68 -18.03 -22.76
CA GLN A 5 16.77 -16.60 -22.43
C GLN A 5 15.44 -15.91 -22.69
N LEU A 6 15.01 -15.08 -21.73
CA LEU A 6 13.88 -14.16 -21.90
C LEU A 6 14.43 -12.76 -22.18
N PHE A 7 13.89 -12.09 -23.20
CA PHE A 7 14.26 -10.73 -23.54
C PHE A 7 13.20 -9.75 -23.06
N ALA A 8 13.57 -8.90 -22.11
CA ALA A 8 12.70 -7.83 -21.64
C ALA A 8 12.44 -6.75 -22.71
N LYS A 9 13.36 -6.56 -23.67
CA LYS A 9 13.14 -5.62 -24.78
C LYS A 9 12.05 -6.17 -25.70
N GLY A 10 10.92 -5.48 -25.79
CA GLY A 10 9.79 -5.86 -26.64
C GLY A 10 8.68 -6.66 -25.93
N TYR A 11 8.55 -6.54 -24.60
CA TYR A 11 7.37 -7.08 -23.90
C TYR A 11 6.08 -6.40 -24.40
N GLN A 12 4.98 -7.15 -24.39
CA GLN A 12 3.65 -6.65 -24.76
C GLN A 12 2.65 -6.97 -23.66
N LEU A 13 1.83 -5.99 -23.29
CA LEU A 13 0.69 -6.14 -22.40
C LEU A 13 -0.58 -5.99 -23.23
N LEU A 14 -1.48 -6.97 -23.16
CA LEU A 14 -2.77 -6.89 -23.84
C LEU A 14 -3.75 -6.05 -23.03
N GLU A 15 -4.69 -5.40 -23.72
CA GLU A 15 -5.82 -4.79 -23.02
C GLU A 15 -6.61 -5.88 -22.26
N PRO A 16 -7.03 -5.62 -21.00
CA PRO A 16 -7.83 -6.57 -20.25
C PRO A 16 -9.10 -6.98 -21.00
N SER A 17 -9.39 -8.29 -21.00
CA SER A 17 -10.57 -8.86 -21.67
C SER A 17 -11.90 -8.43 -21.03
N ILE A 18 -11.89 -8.17 -19.72
CA ILE A 18 -13.06 -7.77 -18.94
C ILE A 18 -12.96 -6.31 -18.52
N LYS A 19 -14.10 -5.63 -18.35
CA LYS A 19 -14.12 -4.27 -17.78
C LYS A 19 -14.04 -4.33 -16.25
N GLU A 20 -13.56 -3.25 -15.64
CA GLU A 20 -13.47 -3.12 -14.17
C GLU A 20 -14.80 -3.39 -13.45
N ARG A 21 -15.92 -2.97 -14.04
CA ARG A 21 -17.26 -3.19 -13.48
C ARG A 21 -17.56 -4.67 -13.40
N ASP A 22 -17.32 -5.39 -14.49
CA ASP A 22 -17.66 -6.81 -14.63
C ASP A 22 -16.76 -7.66 -13.73
N ALA A 23 -15.47 -7.30 -13.63
CA ALA A 23 -14.54 -7.92 -12.67
C ALA A 23 -15.06 -7.88 -11.22
N VAL A 24 -15.68 -6.76 -10.81
CA VAL A 24 -16.31 -6.63 -9.48
C VAL A 24 -17.55 -7.50 -9.34
N TYR A 25 -18.41 -7.54 -10.36
CA TYR A 25 -19.64 -8.33 -10.31
C TYR A 25 -19.39 -9.84 -10.34
N GLU A 26 -18.41 -10.31 -11.11
CA GLU A 26 -18.09 -11.72 -11.29
C GLU A 26 -17.07 -12.25 -10.25
N SER A 27 -16.59 -11.36 -9.36
CA SER A 27 -15.52 -11.67 -8.42
C SER A 27 -14.23 -12.16 -9.08
N LEU A 28 -13.87 -11.54 -10.20
CA LEU A 28 -12.64 -11.79 -10.93
C LEU A 28 -11.57 -10.75 -10.60
N THR A 29 -10.34 -11.08 -10.96
CA THR A 29 -9.19 -10.16 -10.84
C THR A 29 -9.00 -9.40 -12.14
N TYR A 30 -8.99 -8.07 -12.07
CA TYR A 30 -8.75 -7.22 -13.22
C TYR A 30 -7.25 -7.25 -13.56
N SER A 31 -6.91 -7.89 -14.68
CA SER A 31 -5.54 -8.19 -15.05
C SER A 31 -5.33 -8.11 -16.56
N SER A 32 -4.07 -8.02 -16.96
CA SER A 32 -3.61 -7.96 -18.35
C SER A 32 -2.64 -9.10 -18.61
N GLU A 33 -2.74 -9.72 -19.79
CA GLU A 33 -1.83 -10.78 -20.21
C GLU A 33 -0.47 -10.21 -20.65
N LEU A 34 0.61 -10.75 -20.06
CA LEU A 34 1.99 -10.38 -20.40
C LEU A 34 2.61 -11.36 -21.39
N TYR A 35 3.10 -10.83 -22.49
CA TYR A 35 3.87 -11.54 -23.51
C TYR A 35 5.32 -11.07 -23.55
N VAL A 36 6.25 -12.02 -23.64
CA VAL A 36 7.69 -11.75 -23.67
C VAL A 36 8.35 -12.59 -24.76
N SER A 37 9.31 -12.02 -25.47
CA SER A 37 10.12 -12.75 -26.44
C SER A 37 11.13 -13.66 -25.73
N ALA A 38 11.07 -14.95 -26.03
CA ALA A 38 11.98 -15.97 -25.55
C ALA A 38 12.90 -16.47 -26.69
N ARG A 39 14.12 -16.87 -26.34
CA ARG A 39 15.04 -17.59 -27.22
C ARG A 39 15.49 -18.87 -26.55
N LEU A 40 15.48 -19.94 -27.32
CA LEU A 40 16.02 -21.23 -26.95
C LEU A 40 17.14 -21.60 -27.92
N ILE A 41 18.29 -21.96 -27.38
CA ILE A 41 19.44 -22.49 -28.12
C ILE A 41 19.61 -23.94 -27.71
N PHE A 42 19.55 -24.86 -28.68
CA PHE A 42 19.75 -26.29 -28.49
C PHE A 42 20.73 -26.79 -29.54
N GLY A 43 22.00 -26.98 -29.17
CA GLY A 43 23.06 -27.28 -30.14
C GLY A 43 23.24 -26.12 -31.13
N PHE A 44 23.05 -26.37 -32.43
CA PHE A 44 23.11 -25.35 -33.49
C PHE A 44 21.75 -24.69 -33.80
N ASP A 45 20.64 -25.18 -33.23
CA ASP A 45 19.30 -24.66 -33.51
C ASP A 45 18.96 -23.49 -32.57
N VAL A 46 18.49 -22.38 -33.14
CA VAL A 46 18.10 -21.16 -32.41
C VAL A 46 16.64 -20.84 -32.73
N GLN A 47 15.78 -21.00 -31.72
CA GLN A 47 14.36 -20.69 -31.84
C GLN A 47 14.05 -19.39 -31.09
N LYS A 48 13.32 -18.48 -31.72
CA LYS A 48 12.78 -17.27 -31.09
C LYS A 48 11.26 -17.31 -31.16
N GLN A 49 10.60 -17.07 -30.04
CA GLN A 49 9.14 -17.09 -29.96
C GLN A 49 8.65 -16.13 -28.90
N THR A 50 7.53 -15.46 -29.15
CA THR A 50 6.83 -14.69 -28.11
C THR A 50 5.94 -15.64 -27.31
N ILE A 51 6.13 -15.68 -26.00
CA ILE A 51 5.42 -16.57 -25.08
C ILE A 51 4.60 -15.76 -24.08
N SER A 52 3.42 -16.26 -23.72
CA SER A 52 2.65 -15.71 -22.60
C SER A 52 3.28 -16.16 -21.29
N ILE A 53 3.62 -15.18 -20.46
CA ILE A 53 4.20 -15.39 -19.14
C ILE A 53 3.07 -15.55 -18.11
N GLY A 54 2.01 -14.75 -18.24
CA GLY A 54 0.77 -14.87 -17.45
C GLY A 54 0.05 -13.55 -17.22
N ASN A 55 -0.96 -13.58 -16.36
CA ASN A 55 -1.79 -12.41 -16.01
C ASN A 55 -1.15 -11.57 -14.90
N ILE A 56 -1.03 -10.27 -15.14
CA ILE A 56 -0.56 -9.28 -14.16
C ILE A 56 -1.74 -8.39 -13.76
N PRO A 57 -2.07 -8.27 -12.45
CA PRO A 57 -3.06 -7.32 -11.99
C PRO A 57 -2.67 -5.88 -12.35
N ILE A 58 -3.58 -5.13 -12.95
CA ILE A 58 -3.30 -3.75 -13.37
C ILE A 58 -3.98 -2.72 -12.48
N MET A 59 -3.34 -1.57 -12.35
CA MET A 59 -3.86 -0.43 -11.60
C MET A 59 -4.84 0.35 -12.47
N ASN A 60 -6.02 0.64 -11.94
CA ASN A 60 -7.01 1.47 -12.64
C ASN A 60 -6.70 2.97 -12.51
N SER A 61 -7.53 3.79 -13.17
CA SER A 61 -7.42 5.25 -13.14
C SER A 61 -7.57 5.88 -11.75
N LEU A 62 -8.08 5.16 -10.75
CA LEU A 62 -8.19 5.63 -9.35
C LEU A 62 -6.95 5.29 -8.51
N GLY A 63 -5.95 4.61 -9.08
CA GLY A 63 -4.79 4.14 -8.34
C GLY A 63 -5.05 2.87 -7.52
N THR A 64 -6.05 2.07 -7.90
CA THR A 64 -6.50 0.87 -7.17
C THR A 64 -6.41 -0.38 -8.03
N PHE A 65 -6.38 -1.55 -7.39
CA PHE A 65 -6.42 -2.86 -8.02
C PHE A 65 -7.77 -3.52 -7.74
N ILE A 66 -8.26 -4.36 -8.64
CA ILE A 66 -9.45 -5.19 -8.40
C ILE A 66 -8.99 -6.64 -8.32
N ILE A 67 -9.06 -7.21 -7.12
CA ILE A 67 -8.62 -8.58 -6.84
C ILE A 67 -9.83 -9.34 -6.32
N ASN A 68 -10.23 -10.40 -7.03
CA ASN A 68 -11.41 -11.22 -6.71
C ASN A 68 -12.68 -10.37 -6.49
N GLY A 69 -12.85 -9.36 -7.34
CA GLY A 69 -13.95 -8.38 -7.30
C GLY A 69 -13.94 -7.38 -6.14
N ILE A 70 -12.85 -7.29 -5.37
CA ILE A 70 -12.70 -6.32 -4.29
C ILE A 70 -11.67 -5.27 -4.69
N TYR A 71 -12.03 -3.99 -4.54
CA TYR A 71 -11.06 -2.91 -4.71
C TYR A 71 -10.03 -2.97 -3.59
N ARG A 72 -8.76 -3.03 -3.95
CA ARG A 72 -7.60 -3.02 -3.06
C ARG A 72 -6.66 -1.88 -3.43
N ILE A 73 -5.88 -1.46 -2.44
CA ILE A 73 -4.85 -0.45 -2.60
C ILE A 73 -3.58 -0.92 -1.93
N VAL A 74 -2.44 -0.61 -2.55
CA VAL A 74 -1.12 -0.93 -2.00
C VAL A 74 -0.56 0.35 -1.41
N ILE A 75 -0.19 0.29 -0.12
CA ILE A 75 0.36 1.43 0.61
C ILE A 75 1.88 1.49 0.42
N ASN A 76 2.40 2.71 0.24
CA ASN A 76 3.84 2.94 0.12
C ASN A 76 4.55 2.61 1.46
N GLN A 77 5.71 1.95 1.38
CA GLN A 77 6.47 1.55 2.57
C GLN A 77 7.63 2.49 2.85
N ILE A 78 7.83 2.90 4.10
CA ILE A 78 9.03 3.61 4.53
C ILE A 78 9.98 2.61 5.16
N LEU A 79 11.17 2.47 4.58
CA LEU A 79 12.24 1.60 5.08
C LEU A 79 13.53 2.39 5.24
N LEU A 80 14.48 1.82 5.99
CA LEU A 80 15.87 2.29 5.94
C LEU A 80 16.41 2.10 4.53
N SER A 81 17.12 3.10 4.04
CA SER A 81 17.80 3.03 2.75
C SER A 81 18.94 2.00 2.83
N PRO A 82 19.28 1.30 1.73
CA PRO A 82 20.48 0.50 1.67
C PRO A 82 21.71 1.41 1.80
N GLY A 83 22.74 0.93 2.49
CA GLY A 83 23.91 1.72 2.86
C GLY A 83 24.55 1.20 4.14
N ILE A 84 25.40 2.02 4.75
CA ILE A 84 26.03 1.75 6.04
C ILE A 84 25.63 2.81 7.06
N TYR A 85 25.40 2.36 8.30
CA TYR A 85 24.97 3.20 9.42
C TYR A 85 25.81 2.89 10.64
N TYR A 86 26.30 3.93 11.30
CA TYR A 86 27.08 3.79 12.53
C TYR A 86 26.28 4.16 13.76
N ARG A 87 26.54 3.45 14.86
CA ARG A 87 25.93 3.73 16.16
C ARG A 87 26.89 3.42 17.30
N SER A 88 26.90 4.31 18.29
CA SER A 88 27.49 4.11 19.61
C SER A 88 26.38 3.81 20.63
N GLU A 89 26.46 2.66 21.31
CA GLU A 89 25.56 2.31 22.41
C GLU A 89 26.37 2.00 23.68
N LEU A 90 25.88 2.44 24.84
CA LEU A 90 26.49 2.06 26.12
C LEU A 90 25.98 0.68 26.55
N ASP A 91 26.90 -0.25 26.81
CA ASP A 91 26.59 -1.54 27.45
C ASP A 91 26.03 -1.31 28.87
N HIS A 92 25.42 -2.34 29.48
CA HIS A 92 24.95 -2.33 30.87
C HIS A 92 26.04 -1.96 31.90
N LYS A 93 27.32 -2.05 31.50
CA LYS A 93 28.49 -1.67 32.30
C LYS A 93 29.03 -0.27 31.99
N GLY A 94 28.35 0.52 31.17
CA GLY A 94 28.76 1.88 30.76
C GLY A 94 29.89 1.93 29.73
N ILE A 95 30.22 0.81 29.07
CA ILE A 95 31.25 0.75 28.02
C ILE A 95 30.61 1.04 26.66
N SER A 96 31.16 1.99 25.90
CA SER A 96 30.72 2.29 24.54
C SER A 96 31.01 1.14 23.59
N ILE A 97 29.96 0.60 22.97
CA ILE A 97 30.01 -0.38 21.89
C ILE A 97 29.72 0.35 20.59
N TYR A 98 30.66 0.27 19.67
CA TYR A 98 30.55 0.86 18.34
C TYR A 98 30.14 -0.22 17.35
N THR A 99 29.11 0.07 16.56
CA THR A 99 28.58 -0.85 15.55
C THR A 99 28.40 -0.16 14.21
N GLY A 100 28.81 -0.82 13.14
CA GLY A 100 28.57 -0.40 11.75
C GLY A 100 27.64 -1.40 11.07
N THR A 101 26.42 -0.99 10.74
CA THR A 101 25.41 -1.86 10.12
C THR A 101 25.31 -1.60 8.63
N ILE A 102 25.67 -2.59 7.81
CA ILE A 102 25.47 -2.58 6.36
C ILE A 102 24.10 -3.18 6.04
N ILE A 103 23.26 -2.39 5.38
CA ILE A 103 21.94 -2.78 4.89
C ILE A 103 22.01 -2.89 3.37
N SER A 104 21.70 -4.07 2.86
CA SER A 104 21.63 -4.35 1.43
C SER A 104 20.21 -4.17 0.89
N ASP A 105 20.06 -4.08 -0.43
CA ASP A 105 18.76 -3.81 -1.08
C ASP A 105 17.87 -5.05 -1.12
N TRP A 106 18.46 -6.18 -1.50
CA TRP A 106 17.82 -7.50 -1.60
C TRP A 106 18.33 -8.52 -0.58
N GLY A 107 19.44 -8.21 0.08
CA GLY A 107 20.14 -9.14 0.95
C GLY A 107 19.85 -8.97 2.44
N GLY A 108 20.72 -9.57 3.25
CA GLY A 108 20.67 -9.48 4.71
C GLY A 108 21.23 -8.17 5.26
N ARG A 109 21.10 -8.00 6.58
CA ARG A 109 21.86 -7.01 7.34
C ARG A 109 23.17 -7.66 7.78
N SER A 110 24.28 -6.96 7.57
CA SER A 110 25.60 -7.36 8.07
C SER A 110 26.06 -6.33 9.09
N GLU A 111 26.41 -6.78 10.30
CA GLU A 111 26.87 -5.89 11.37
C GLU A 111 28.37 -6.05 11.60
N LEU A 112 29.10 -4.95 11.64
CA LEU A 112 30.49 -4.85 12.03
C LEU A 112 30.54 -4.36 13.48
N ALA A 113 31.29 -5.04 14.34
CA ALA A 113 31.39 -4.70 15.75
C ALA A 113 32.80 -4.93 16.29
N ILE A 114 33.22 -4.05 17.20
CA ILE A 114 34.45 -4.18 17.96
C ILE A 114 34.11 -4.79 19.33
N ASP A 115 34.68 -5.95 19.64
CA ASP A 115 34.49 -6.64 20.91
C ASP A 115 35.30 -5.98 22.06
N LYS A 116 35.04 -6.38 23.30
CA LYS A 116 35.75 -5.88 24.50
C LYS A 116 37.26 -6.17 24.46
N LYS A 117 37.66 -7.23 23.77
CA LYS A 117 39.08 -7.58 23.50
C LYS A 117 39.62 -6.89 22.24
N GLU A 118 38.94 -5.84 21.78
CA GLU A 118 39.25 -5.03 20.60
C GLU A 118 39.22 -5.76 19.25
N ARG A 119 38.85 -7.05 19.24
CA ARG A 119 38.68 -7.86 18.03
C ARG A 119 37.51 -7.38 17.19
N ILE A 120 37.70 -7.32 15.88
CA ILE A 120 36.69 -6.88 14.92
C ILE A 120 35.97 -8.09 14.33
N TRP A 121 34.65 -8.07 14.42
CA TRP A 121 33.79 -9.14 13.95
C TRP A 121 32.78 -8.60 12.94
N ALA A 122 32.51 -9.41 11.91
CA ALA A 122 31.37 -9.26 11.04
C ALA A 122 30.31 -10.32 11.39
N ARG A 123 29.06 -9.88 11.50
CA ARG A 123 27.90 -10.74 11.68
C ARG A 123 27.06 -10.67 10.40
N VAL A 124 27.28 -11.64 9.51
CA VAL A 124 26.58 -11.74 8.19
C VAL A 124 25.20 -12.42 8.33
N SER A 125 24.97 -13.15 9.42
CA SER A 125 23.65 -13.66 9.80
C SER A 125 23.45 -13.55 11.31
N ARG A 126 22.20 -13.57 11.78
CA ARG A 126 21.84 -13.39 13.21
C ARG A 126 22.52 -14.36 14.20
N LYS A 127 23.23 -15.39 13.74
CA LYS A 127 23.69 -16.52 14.57
C LYS A 127 25.20 -16.55 14.87
N GLN A 128 26.07 -16.00 14.02
CA GLN A 128 27.52 -16.29 14.06
C GLN A 128 28.38 -15.02 13.91
N LYS A 129 29.45 -14.91 14.70
CA LYS A 129 30.50 -13.87 14.57
C LYS A 129 31.62 -14.43 13.71
N ILE A 130 31.97 -13.73 12.64
CA ILE A 130 33.02 -14.10 11.69
C ILE A 130 34.13 -13.05 11.78
N SER A 131 35.38 -13.48 11.78
CA SER A 131 36.51 -12.53 11.78
C SER A 131 36.50 -11.67 10.51
N ILE A 132 36.77 -10.37 10.64
CA ILE A 132 36.79 -9.45 9.49
C ILE A 132 37.85 -9.85 8.46
N LEU A 133 38.96 -10.44 8.91
CA LEU A 133 40.03 -10.96 8.05
C LEU A 133 39.56 -12.16 7.24
N VAL A 134 38.85 -13.10 7.87
CA VAL A 134 38.28 -14.27 7.19
C VAL A 134 37.25 -13.84 6.15
N LEU A 135 36.38 -12.87 6.49
CA LEU A 135 35.40 -12.33 5.55
C LEU A 135 36.08 -11.65 4.36
N SER A 136 37.05 -10.76 4.60
CA SER A 136 37.73 -10.01 3.53
C SER A 136 38.52 -10.94 2.60
N SER A 137 39.16 -11.97 3.16
CA SER A 137 39.85 -12.97 2.36
C SER A 137 38.91 -13.90 1.60
N ALA A 138 37.78 -14.29 2.18
CA ALA A 138 36.75 -15.04 1.46
C ALA A 138 36.10 -14.24 0.32
N MET A 139 36.09 -12.89 0.41
CA MET A 139 35.64 -12.02 -0.68
C MET A 139 36.70 -11.83 -1.77
N GLY A 140 37.94 -12.26 -1.55
CA GLY A 140 38.99 -12.35 -2.57
C GLY A 140 40.26 -11.53 -2.31
N SER A 141 40.39 -10.87 -1.16
CA SER A 141 41.57 -10.07 -0.80
C SER A 141 42.65 -10.87 -0.07
N ASN A 142 43.91 -10.67 -0.45
CA ASN A 142 45.04 -11.32 0.22
C ASN A 142 45.42 -10.57 1.50
N LEU A 143 46.07 -11.23 2.47
CA LEU A 143 46.48 -10.58 3.73
C LEU A 143 47.31 -9.31 3.49
N LYS A 144 48.25 -9.35 2.53
CA LYS A 144 49.06 -8.19 2.15
C LYS A 144 48.20 -7.04 1.59
N GLU A 145 47.28 -7.36 0.67
CA GLU A 145 46.35 -6.37 0.12
C GLU A 145 45.43 -5.77 1.19
N ILE A 146 45.00 -6.57 2.18
CA ILE A 146 44.20 -6.06 3.30
C ILE A 146 45.00 -5.03 4.09
N LEU A 147 46.24 -5.36 4.45
CA LEU A 147 47.10 -4.47 5.25
C LEU A 147 47.50 -3.19 4.49
N ASP A 148 47.71 -3.29 3.18
CA ASP A 148 48.06 -2.13 2.34
C ASP A 148 46.86 -1.18 2.11
N ASN A 149 45.62 -1.64 2.31
CA ASN A 149 44.40 -0.87 2.05
C ASN A 149 43.64 -0.42 3.31
N VAL A 150 44.18 -0.67 4.51
CA VAL A 150 43.60 -0.23 5.79
C VAL A 150 44.42 0.88 6.43
N SER A 151 43.73 1.77 7.13
CA SER A 151 44.33 2.93 7.80
C SER A 151 45.00 2.56 9.13
N TYR A 152 44.58 1.45 9.75
CA TYR A 152 45.06 0.99 11.05
C TYR A 152 45.59 -0.46 11.03
N PRO A 153 46.66 -0.76 10.26
CA PRO A 153 47.15 -2.13 10.08
C PRO A 153 47.59 -2.81 11.39
N GLU A 154 48.10 -2.04 12.35
CA GLU A 154 48.47 -2.50 13.71
C GLU A 154 47.31 -3.22 14.42
N ILE A 155 46.10 -2.64 14.31
CA ILE A 155 44.89 -3.17 14.91
C ILE A 155 44.56 -4.51 14.23
N PHE A 156 44.55 -4.55 12.89
CA PHE A 156 44.33 -5.79 12.13
C PHE A 156 45.37 -6.89 12.41
N LEU A 157 46.63 -6.52 12.69
CA LEU A 157 47.74 -7.43 12.98
C LEU A 157 47.77 -7.94 14.44
N SER A 158 47.16 -7.21 15.38
CA SER A 158 47.04 -7.61 16.78
C SER A 158 46.11 -8.82 16.99
N PHE A 159 45.32 -9.17 15.98
CA PHE A 159 44.20 -10.11 16.09
C PHE A 159 44.46 -11.59 15.81
N PRO A 160 45.21 -12.00 14.76
CA PRO A 160 45.20 -13.40 14.36
C PRO A 160 46.14 -14.24 15.22
N ASN A 161 45.59 -15.31 15.83
CA ASN A 161 46.40 -16.37 16.43
C ASN A 161 47.30 -17.02 15.35
N ALA A 162 48.45 -17.62 15.71
CA ALA A 162 49.33 -18.31 14.75
C ALA A 162 48.58 -19.38 13.90
N LYS A 163 47.48 -19.92 14.42
CA LYS A 163 46.56 -20.85 13.74
C LYS A 163 45.66 -20.17 12.70
N GLU A 164 45.22 -18.93 12.93
CA GLU A 164 44.42 -18.15 11.99
C GLU A 164 45.28 -17.58 10.86
N LYS A 165 46.51 -17.13 11.16
CA LYS A 165 47.47 -16.70 10.13
C LYS A 165 47.69 -17.79 9.07
N LYS A 166 47.91 -19.05 9.48
CA LYS A 166 48.07 -20.22 8.58
C LYS A 166 46.80 -20.58 7.77
N ARG A 167 45.61 -20.14 8.20
CA ARG A 167 44.33 -20.44 7.53
C ARG A 167 43.93 -19.39 6.49
N ILE A 168 44.50 -18.18 6.59
CA ILE A 168 44.22 -17.04 5.69
C ILE A 168 45.22 -16.99 4.50
N GLU A 169 46.24 -17.85 4.50
CA GLU A 169 47.28 -17.89 3.43
C GLU A 169 46.74 -18.27 2.04
N SER A 170 45.64 -19.04 1.93
CA SER A 170 45.02 -19.35 0.63
C SER A 170 43.54 -18.96 0.58
N LYS A 171 43.09 -18.46 -0.58
CA LYS A 171 41.70 -18.01 -0.81
C LYS A 171 40.69 -19.13 -0.58
N GLU A 172 40.99 -20.35 -1.00
CA GLU A 172 40.10 -21.51 -0.85
C GLU A 172 39.89 -21.87 0.62
N LYS A 173 40.96 -21.82 1.44
CA LYS A 173 40.86 -22.08 2.89
C LYS A 173 40.09 -20.98 3.61
N ALA A 174 40.22 -19.73 3.18
CA ALA A 174 39.43 -18.62 3.74
C ALA A 174 37.94 -18.77 3.42
N ILE A 175 37.60 -19.17 2.19
CA ILE A 175 36.20 -19.48 1.80
C ILE A 175 35.67 -20.66 2.62
N LEU A 176 36.46 -21.74 2.77
CA LEU A 176 36.10 -22.89 3.59
C LEU A 176 35.77 -22.49 5.04
N GLU A 177 36.70 -21.78 5.69
CA GLU A 177 36.54 -21.33 7.07
C GLU A 177 35.33 -20.41 7.21
N PHE A 178 35.12 -19.50 6.24
CA PHE A 178 33.92 -18.67 6.18
C PHE A 178 32.64 -19.52 6.14
N TYR A 179 32.58 -20.55 5.29
CA TYR A 179 31.41 -21.43 5.18
C TYR A 179 31.19 -22.28 6.43
N GLN A 180 32.25 -22.82 7.03
CA GLN A 180 32.16 -23.59 8.27
C GLN A 180 31.61 -22.72 9.42
N GLN A 181 32.13 -21.50 9.57
CA GLN A 181 31.63 -20.53 10.56
C GLN A 181 30.20 -20.08 10.22
N PHE A 182 29.89 -19.84 8.95
CA PHE A 182 28.56 -19.38 8.54
C PHE A 182 27.47 -20.44 8.70
N ALA A 183 27.74 -21.69 8.30
CA ALA A 183 26.77 -22.79 8.26
C ALA A 183 26.76 -23.65 9.54
N CYS A 184 27.69 -23.44 10.47
CA CYS A 184 27.87 -24.25 11.67
C CYS A 184 28.11 -25.75 11.38
N VAL A 185 28.72 -26.09 10.24
CA VAL A 185 28.97 -27.49 9.85
C VAL A 185 30.37 -27.88 10.31
N GLY A 186 30.47 -28.91 11.15
CA GLY A 186 31.74 -29.50 11.57
C GLY A 186 32.20 -30.62 10.63
N GLY A 187 33.49 -30.66 10.30
CA GLY A 187 34.13 -31.71 9.49
C GLY A 187 35.17 -31.16 8.50
N ASP A 188 36.11 -32.03 8.08
CA ASP A 188 37.06 -31.76 7.00
C ASP A 188 36.35 -31.92 5.65
N LEU A 189 35.72 -30.85 5.18
CA LEU A 189 35.09 -30.79 3.86
C LEU A 189 36.16 -30.45 2.81
N VAL A 190 36.35 -31.33 1.83
CA VAL A 190 37.22 -31.05 0.66
C VAL A 190 36.38 -30.36 -0.40
N PHE A 191 36.61 -29.06 -0.62
CA PHE A 191 36.00 -28.31 -1.72
C PHE A 191 36.89 -28.41 -2.96
N SER A 192 36.30 -28.61 -4.14
CA SER A 192 36.98 -28.36 -5.40
C SER A 192 37.07 -26.85 -5.67
N GLU A 193 38.08 -26.42 -6.42
CA GLU A 193 38.26 -25.01 -6.81
C GLU A 193 36.99 -24.43 -7.49
N SER A 194 36.36 -25.21 -8.36
CA SER A 194 35.08 -24.88 -9.01
C SER A 194 33.91 -24.64 -8.04
N LEU A 195 33.87 -25.39 -6.92
CA LEU A 195 32.82 -25.27 -5.91
C LEU A 195 33.05 -24.01 -5.07
N CYS A 196 34.31 -23.68 -4.74
CA CYS A 196 34.69 -22.44 -4.05
C CYS A 196 34.30 -21.20 -4.86
N GLU A 197 34.59 -21.18 -6.17
CA GLU A 197 34.19 -20.08 -7.05
C GLU A 197 32.66 -19.96 -7.17
N GLU A 198 31.96 -21.09 -7.33
CA GLU A 198 30.50 -21.10 -7.42
C GLU A 198 29.86 -20.56 -6.13
N LEU A 199 30.43 -20.90 -4.98
CA LEU A 199 29.98 -20.49 -3.67
C LEU A 199 30.26 -19.02 -3.39
N GLN A 200 31.48 -18.55 -3.67
CA GLN A 200 31.83 -17.13 -3.59
C GLN A 200 30.87 -16.30 -4.47
N LYS A 201 30.65 -16.75 -5.71
CA LYS A 201 29.74 -16.09 -6.64
C LYS A 201 28.29 -16.11 -6.14
N LYS A 202 27.75 -17.28 -5.76
CA LYS A 202 26.36 -17.40 -5.29
C LYS A 202 26.10 -16.63 -4.00
N PHE A 203 26.99 -16.72 -3.02
CA PHE A 203 26.77 -16.14 -1.70
C PHE A 203 26.90 -14.62 -1.71
N PHE A 204 28.01 -14.09 -2.24
CA PHE A 204 28.25 -12.65 -2.25
C PHE A 204 27.40 -11.92 -3.29
N GLN A 205 27.00 -12.57 -4.40
CA GLN A 205 26.04 -11.95 -5.32
C GLN A 205 24.62 -11.95 -4.76
N GLN A 206 24.13 -13.05 -4.15
CA GLN A 206 22.73 -13.09 -3.70
C GLN A 206 22.48 -12.36 -2.38
N LYS A 207 23.41 -12.39 -1.42
CA LYS A 207 23.19 -11.83 -0.07
C LYS A 207 23.77 -10.44 0.15
N CYS A 208 24.64 -9.96 -0.73
CA CYS A 208 25.34 -8.69 -0.56
C CYS A 208 25.08 -7.71 -1.73
N GLU A 209 23.91 -7.80 -2.37
CA GLU A 209 23.49 -6.82 -3.37
C GLU A 209 23.07 -5.51 -2.71
N LEU A 210 23.95 -4.51 -2.77
CA LEU A 210 23.71 -3.13 -2.31
C LEU A 210 22.71 -2.39 -3.21
N GLY A 211 22.60 -2.79 -4.48
CA GLY A 211 21.89 -2.04 -5.50
C GLY A 211 22.53 -0.68 -5.79
N ARG A 212 21.93 0.09 -6.71
CA ARG A 212 22.45 1.42 -7.09
C ARG A 212 22.39 2.42 -5.93
N ILE A 213 21.33 2.36 -5.13
CA ILE A 213 21.12 3.25 -3.99
C ILE A 213 22.14 2.94 -2.89
N GLY A 214 22.31 1.65 -2.53
CA GLY A 214 23.27 1.26 -1.51
C GLY A 214 24.71 1.58 -1.90
N ARG A 215 25.09 1.31 -3.15
CA ARG A 215 26.42 1.68 -3.67
C ARG A 215 26.68 3.19 -3.54
N ARG A 216 25.72 4.03 -3.92
CA ARG A 216 25.84 5.49 -3.80
C ARG A 216 25.95 5.94 -2.34
N ASN A 217 25.14 5.38 -1.45
CA ASN A 217 25.14 5.76 -0.03
C ASN A 217 26.43 5.33 0.65
N MET A 218 26.92 4.12 0.37
CA MET A 218 28.25 3.63 0.80
C MET A 218 29.37 4.56 0.34
N ASN A 219 29.42 4.86 -0.96
CA ASN A 219 30.45 5.73 -1.51
C ASN A 219 30.45 7.12 -0.87
N ARG A 220 29.28 7.69 -0.61
CA ARG A 220 29.17 9.00 0.04
C ARG A 220 29.58 8.96 1.51
N ARG A 221 29.19 7.92 2.24
CA ARG A 221 29.46 7.80 3.67
C ARG A 221 30.94 7.49 3.94
N LEU A 222 31.54 6.62 3.13
CA LEU A 222 32.91 6.14 3.28
C LEU A 222 33.91 6.86 2.36
N ASN A 223 33.47 7.90 1.64
CA ASN A 223 34.26 8.65 0.66
C ASN A 223 34.98 7.75 -0.37
N LEU A 224 34.25 6.80 -0.95
CA LEU A 224 34.77 5.86 -1.96
C LEU A 224 34.40 6.28 -3.37
N ASP A 225 35.35 6.19 -4.30
CA ASP A 225 35.13 6.42 -5.73
C ASP A 225 34.98 5.10 -6.50
N ILE A 226 33.84 4.42 -6.29
CA ILE A 226 33.50 3.15 -6.96
C ILE A 226 32.34 3.40 -7.94
N PRO A 227 32.39 2.89 -9.19
CA PRO A 227 31.31 3.10 -10.15
C PRO A 227 29.95 2.64 -9.63
N GLN A 228 28.90 3.43 -9.85
CA GLN A 228 27.53 3.12 -9.40
C GLN A 228 26.93 1.86 -10.03
N ASN A 229 27.53 1.37 -11.13
CA ASN A 229 27.14 0.12 -11.78
C ASN A 229 27.58 -1.12 -10.99
N SER A 230 28.50 -0.99 -10.02
CA SER A 230 28.88 -2.07 -9.12
C SER A 230 27.83 -2.24 -8.03
N THR A 231 26.84 -3.10 -8.25
CA THR A 231 25.68 -3.28 -7.35
C THR A 231 25.94 -4.22 -6.17
N PHE A 232 27.08 -4.91 -6.13
CA PHE A 232 27.43 -5.87 -5.08
C PHE A 232 28.48 -5.28 -4.13
N LEU A 233 28.48 -5.72 -2.87
CA LEU A 233 29.49 -5.36 -1.87
C LEU A 233 30.88 -5.90 -2.28
N LEU A 234 31.90 -5.05 -2.20
CA LEU A 234 33.29 -5.37 -2.52
C LEU A 234 34.14 -5.47 -1.24
N PRO A 235 35.28 -6.20 -1.27
CA PRO A 235 36.18 -6.26 -0.11
C PRO A 235 36.61 -4.88 0.38
N ARG A 236 36.92 -3.97 -0.57
CA ARG A 236 37.29 -2.58 -0.27
C ARG A 236 36.23 -1.82 0.53
N ASP A 237 34.95 -2.11 0.30
CA ASP A 237 33.86 -1.48 1.04
C ASP A 237 33.86 -1.90 2.51
N VAL A 238 34.11 -3.19 2.76
CA VAL A 238 34.14 -3.78 4.10
C VAL A 238 35.35 -3.27 4.89
N LEU A 239 36.51 -3.14 4.23
CA LEU A 239 37.71 -2.58 4.84
C LEU A 239 37.51 -1.10 5.20
N ALA A 240 37.03 -0.27 4.26
CA ALA A 240 36.75 1.14 4.53
C ALA A 240 35.68 1.33 5.62
N ALA A 241 34.65 0.49 5.62
CA ALA A 241 33.63 0.48 6.66
C ALA A 241 34.21 0.16 8.05
N THR A 242 35.19 -0.75 8.09
CA THR A 242 35.87 -1.15 9.31
C THR A 242 36.82 -0.06 9.80
N ASP A 243 37.59 0.55 8.91
CA ASP A 243 38.46 1.68 9.24
C ASP A 243 37.68 2.83 9.86
N HIS A 244 36.53 3.18 9.29
CA HIS A 244 35.69 4.23 9.87
C HIS A 244 35.17 3.84 11.26
N LEU A 245 34.82 2.56 11.48
CA LEU A 245 34.41 2.06 12.80
C LEU A 245 35.54 2.15 13.85
N ILE A 246 36.78 1.85 13.42
CA ILE A 246 37.99 1.98 14.25
C ILE A 246 38.22 3.46 14.57
N GLY A 247 38.16 4.33 13.56
CA GLY A 247 38.28 5.79 13.73
C GLY A 247 37.29 6.32 14.76
N MET A 248 36.01 5.94 14.69
CA MET A 248 35.00 6.33 15.69
C MET A 248 35.33 5.91 17.14
N LYS A 249 36.06 4.80 17.33
CA LYS A 249 36.43 4.32 18.66
C LYS A 249 37.68 5.01 19.20
N PHE A 250 38.68 5.24 18.35
CA PHE A 250 40.02 5.67 18.78
C PHE A 250 40.34 7.14 18.48
N GLU A 251 39.71 7.76 17.49
CA GLU A 251 39.85 9.20 17.20
C GLU A 251 38.85 9.99 18.06
N THR A 252 39.38 10.87 18.90
CA THR A 252 38.63 11.63 19.89
C THR A 252 37.87 12.79 19.23
N GLY A 253 36.53 12.81 19.36
CA GLY A 253 35.76 14.06 19.34
C GLY A 253 34.56 14.17 18.39
N ILE A 254 34.43 13.32 17.37
CA ILE A 254 33.27 13.39 16.45
C ILE A 254 32.36 12.18 16.71
N LEU A 255 31.31 12.40 17.50
CA LEU A 255 30.18 11.48 17.59
C LEU A 255 29.41 11.54 16.26
N ASP A 256 29.84 10.74 15.29
CA ASP A 256 29.24 10.63 13.97
C ASP A 256 28.14 9.55 13.94
N ASP A 257 27.28 9.56 14.95
CA ASP A 257 26.17 8.60 15.06
C ASP A 257 25.09 8.93 14.02
N ASP A 258 24.74 7.93 13.22
CA ASP A 258 23.73 8.10 12.19
C ASP A 258 22.32 8.07 12.80
N ASP A 259 21.60 9.19 12.67
CA ASP A 259 20.17 9.21 12.99
C ASP A 259 19.37 8.41 11.94
N MET A 260 19.12 7.16 12.29
CA MET A 260 18.34 6.21 11.48
C MET A 260 16.87 6.65 11.28
N ASN A 261 16.35 7.56 12.12
CA ASN A 261 14.98 8.06 11.99
C ASN A 261 14.84 9.20 10.98
N HIS A 262 15.93 9.89 10.66
CA HIS A 262 15.94 10.97 9.67
C HIS A 262 15.50 10.46 8.29
N LEU A 263 14.62 11.19 7.60
CA LEU A 263 14.16 10.82 6.25
C LEU A 263 15.26 10.81 5.18
N LYS A 264 16.47 11.28 5.51
CA LYS A 264 17.64 11.18 4.63
C LYS A 264 18.19 9.76 4.56
N ASN A 265 18.02 9.03 5.66
CA ASN A 265 18.44 7.65 5.85
C ASN A 265 17.30 6.66 5.58
N LYS A 266 16.10 7.17 5.25
CA LYS A 266 14.93 6.37 4.89
C LYS A 266 14.60 6.54 3.41
N ARG A 267 14.06 5.50 2.79
CA ARG A 267 13.51 5.49 1.45
C ARG A 267 12.03 5.13 1.48
N ILE A 268 11.27 5.67 0.55
CA ILE A 268 9.94 5.20 0.25
C ILE A 268 10.02 4.15 -0.86
N ARG A 269 9.58 2.94 -0.55
CA ARG A 269 9.25 1.93 -1.55
C ARG A 269 7.84 2.18 -2.04
N SER A 270 7.74 2.49 -3.32
CA SER A 270 6.48 2.70 -4.01
C SER A 270 5.77 1.37 -4.28
N VAL A 271 4.51 1.46 -4.71
CA VAL A 271 3.75 0.31 -5.22
C VAL A 271 4.50 -0.43 -6.33
N ALA A 272 5.18 0.30 -7.22
CA ALA A 272 5.95 -0.29 -8.31
C ALA A 272 7.11 -1.13 -7.78
N ASP A 273 7.86 -0.64 -6.79
CA ASP A 273 8.99 -1.37 -6.19
C ASP A 273 8.50 -2.66 -5.52
N LEU A 274 7.38 -2.60 -4.80
CA LEU A 274 6.81 -3.77 -4.12
C LEU A 274 6.32 -4.84 -5.12
N LEU A 275 5.66 -4.42 -6.20
CA LEU A 275 5.19 -5.34 -7.24
C LEU A 275 6.35 -5.89 -8.08
N GLN A 276 7.38 -5.09 -8.32
CA GLN A 276 8.62 -5.53 -8.97
C GLN A 276 9.31 -6.62 -8.15
N ASP A 277 9.31 -6.51 -6.82
CA ASP A 277 9.86 -7.57 -5.97
C ASP A 277 9.10 -8.88 -6.14
N GLN A 278 7.77 -8.81 -6.10
CA GLN A 278 6.93 -9.99 -6.29
C GLN A 278 7.11 -10.60 -7.67
N PHE A 279 7.26 -9.76 -8.70
CA PHE A 279 7.56 -10.21 -10.05
C PHE A 279 8.93 -10.90 -10.12
N GLY A 280 9.95 -10.35 -9.47
CA GLY A 280 11.28 -10.96 -9.35
C GLY A 280 11.23 -12.32 -8.66
N LEU A 281 10.47 -12.46 -7.58
CA LEU A 281 10.26 -13.74 -6.90
C LEU A 281 9.55 -14.76 -7.81
N ALA A 282 8.53 -14.33 -8.56
CA ALA A 282 7.83 -15.18 -9.53
C ALA A 282 8.77 -15.64 -10.65
N LEU A 283 9.63 -14.75 -11.17
CA LEU A 283 10.63 -15.08 -12.18
C LEU A 283 11.71 -16.03 -11.64
N GLY A 284 12.14 -15.87 -10.37
CA GLY A 284 13.07 -16.81 -9.73
C GLY A 284 12.47 -18.22 -9.60
N ARG A 285 11.19 -18.32 -9.22
CA ARG A 285 10.45 -19.59 -9.22
C ARG A 285 10.34 -20.19 -10.62
N LEU A 286 10.07 -19.36 -11.62
CA LEU A 286 10.03 -19.75 -13.03
C LEU A 286 11.39 -20.28 -13.50
N GLN A 287 12.48 -19.58 -13.19
CA GLN A 287 13.84 -20.02 -13.51
C GLN A 287 14.12 -21.42 -12.96
N HIS A 288 13.77 -21.66 -11.69
CA HIS A 288 13.92 -22.99 -11.09
C HIS A 288 13.05 -24.06 -11.76
N ALA A 289 11.81 -23.74 -12.13
CA ALA A 289 10.92 -24.66 -12.84
C ALA A 289 11.48 -25.01 -14.23
N VAL A 290 11.94 -24.02 -14.99
CA VAL A 290 12.56 -24.20 -16.31
C VAL A 290 13.84 -25.02 -16.19
N GLN A 291 14.70 -24.75 -15.20
CA GLN A 291 15.91 -25.54 -14.96
C GLN A 291 15.60 -27.02 -14.68
N LYS A 292 14.55 -27.31 -13.87
CA LYS A 292 14.09 -28.69 -13.63
C LYS A 292 13.57 -29.35 -14.90
N THR A 293 12.88 -28.61 -15.76
CA THR A 293 12.38 -29.13 -17.04
C THR A 293 13.53 -29.37 -18.02
N ILE A 294 14.50 -28.46 -18.12
CA ILE A 294 15.72 -28.65 -18.94
C ILE A 294 16.47 -29.91 -18.51
N ARG A 295 16.65 -30.16 -17.20
CA ARG A 295 17.27 -31.40 -16.70
C ARG A 295 16.49 -32.65 -17.13
N ARG A 296 15.16 -32.62 -17.08
CA ARG A 296 14.32 -33.74 -17.54
C ARG A 296 14.39 -33.96 -19.05
N VAL A 297 14.39 -32.89 -19.84
CA VAL A 297 14.52 -32.95 -21.30
C VAL A 297 15.90 -33.47 -21.70
N PHE A 298 16.97 -33.03 -21.02
CA PHE A 298 18.32 -33.51 -21.25
C PHE A 298 18.44 -35.03 -21.05
N ILE A 299 17.82 -35.57 -19.99
CA ILE A 299 17.79 -37.03 -19.74
C ILE A 299 17.01 -37.78 -20.85
N ARG A 300 15.92 -37.18 -21.35
CA ARG A 300 15.04 -37.82 -22.35
C ARG A 300 15.49 -37.61 -23.82
N GLN A 301 16.55 -36.83 -24.06
CA GLN A 301 17.05 -36.46 -25.40
C GLN A 301 15.96 -35.95 -26.37
N SER A 302 14.90 -35.33 -25.86
CA SER A 302 13.86 -34.75 -26.72
C SER A 302 14.19 -33.32 -27.12
N LYS A 303 13.77 -32.89 -28.32
CA LYS A 303 13.96 -31.51 -28.78
C LYS A 303 13.00 -30.57 -28.02
N PRO A 304 13.48 -29.64 -27.18
CA PRO A 304 12.59 -28.70 -26.51
C PRO A 304 12.16 -27.57 -27.45
N THR A 305 10.95 -27.05 -27.24
CA THR A 305 10.50 -25.76 -27.76
C THR A 305 10.34 -24.75 -26.61
N PRO A 306 10.40 -23.43 -26.85
CA PRO A 306 10.17 -22.42 -25.83
C PRO A 306 8.85 -22.63 -25.04
N GLN A 307 7.76 -23.03 -25.71
CA GLN A 307 6.48 -23.35 -25.08
C GLN A 307 6.48 -24.62 -24.22
N THR A 308 7.32 -25.61 -24.54
CA THR A 308 7.46 -26.81 -23.68
C THR A 308 8.23 -26.51 -22.39
N LEU A 309 9.17 -25.55 -22.44
CA LEU A 309 9.94 -25.12 -21.27
C LEU A 309 9.12 -24.19 -20.37
N VAL A 310 8.36 -23.30 -20.99
CA VAL A 310 7.44 -22.37 -20.34
C VAL A 310 6.02 -22.72 -20.76
N THR A 311 5.40 -23.66 -20.03
CA THR A 311 3.99 -23.96 -20.23
C THR A 311 3.16 -22.78 -19.71
N PRO A 312 2.36 -22.10 -20.56
CA PRO A 312 1.62 -20.90 -20.18
C PRO A 312 0.74 -21.11 -18.95
N THR A 313 0.17 -22.30 -18.78
CA THR A 313 -0.65 -22.66 -17.61
C THR A 313 0.19 -22.67 -16.33
N SER A 314 1.35 -23.33 -16.35
CA SER A 314 2.23 -23.44 -15.18
C SER A 314 2.82 -22.09 -14.76
N THR A 315 3.21 -21.25 -15.73
CA THR A 315 3.75 -19.91 -15.44
C THR A 315 2.70 -18.93 -15.00
N SER A 316 1.53 -18.96 -15.64
CA SER A 316 0.39 -18.15 -15.22
C SER A 316 0.00 -18.51 -13.79
N ILE A 317 -0.06 -19.80 -13.42
CA ILE A 317 -0.33 -20.22 -12.04
C ILE A 317 0.72 -19.66 -11.09
N LEU A 318 2.03 -19.73 -11.40
CA LEU A 318 3.09 -19.21 -10.53
C LEU A 318 2.96 -17.69 -10.31
N LEU A 319 2.68 -16.93 -11.36
CA LEU A 319 2.49 -15.47 -11.28
C LEU A 319 1.21 -15.10 -10.55
N ILE A 320 0.08 -15.71 -10.94
CA ILE A 320 -1.22 -15.49 -10.31
C ILE A 320 -1.12 -15.83 -8.82
N THR A 321 -0.59 -17.00 -8.45
CA THR A 321 -0.43 -17.40 -7.04
C THR A 321 0.43 -16.41 -6.26
N THR A 322 1.52 -15.90 -6.87
CA THR A 322 2.41 -14.94 -6.21
C THR A 322 1.70 -13.61 -5.97
N TYR A 323 0.98 -13.09 -6.97
CA TYR A 323 0.21 -11.86 -6.82
C TYR A 323 -1.02 -12.03 -5.92
N GLU A 324 -1.73 -13.15 -5.98
CA GLU A 324 -2.84 -13.45 -5.08
C GLU A 324 -2.36 -13.54 -3.62
N THR A 325 -1.20 -14.17 -3.39
CA THR A 325 -0.58 -14.18 -2.06
C THR A 325 -0.24 -12.77 -1.60
N PHE A 326 0.39 -11.96 -2.47
CA PHE A 326 0.71 -10.57 -2.17
C PHE A 326 -0.56 -9.75 -1.87
N PHE A 327 -1.52 -9.72 -2.78
CA PHE A 327 -2.71 -8.92 -2.60
C PHE A 327 -3.61 -9.44 -1.47
N GLY A 328 -3.61 -10.75 -1.18
CA GLY A 328 -4.41 -11.37 -0.15
C GLY A 328 -3.84 -11.19 1.26
N THR A 329 -2.55 -11.45 1.44
CA THR A 329 -1.93 -11.60 2.78
C THR A 329 -0.93 -10.50 3.14
N TYR A 330 -0.43 -9.74 2.16
CA TYR A 330 0.61 -8.76 2.42
C TYR A 330 0.05 -7.57 3.22
N PRO A 331 0.69 -7.14 4.33
CA PRO A 331 0.13 -6.11 5.23
C PRO A 331 -0.14 -4.75 4.57
N LEU A 332 0.61 -4.42 3.51
CA LEU A 332 0.45 -3.18 2.75
C LEU A 332 -0.62 -3.25 1.67
N SER A 333 -1.12 -4.44 1.32
CA SER A 333 -2.28 -4.61 0.44
C SER A 333 -3.55 -4.55 1.26
N GLN A 334 -4.20 -3.39 1.26
CA GLN A 334 -5.39 -3.13 2.07
C GLN A 334 -6.64 -3.10 1.21
N VAL A 335 -7.78 -3.47 1.81
CA VAL A 335 -9.09 -3.26 1.18
C VAL A 335 -9.30 -1.76 1.04
N PHE A 336 -9.56 -1.30 -0.19
CA PHE A 336 -9.68 0.11 -0.47
C PHE A 336 -10.87 0.70 0.30
N ASP A 337 -10.62 1.79 1.02
CA ASP A 337 -11.63 2.41 1.87
C ASP A 337 -12.43 3.42 1.06
N GLN A 338 -13.64 3.00 0.66
CA GLN A 338 -14.55 3.78 -0.17
C GLN A 338 -15.71 4.37 0.63
N THR A 339 -15.48 4.73 1.89
CA THR A 339 -16.51 5.40 2.72
C THR A 339 -16.97 6.70 2.06
N ASN A 340 -16.03 7.60 1.76
CA ASN A 340 -16.29 8.88 1.07
C ASN A 340 -15.08 9.29 0.19
N PRO A 341 -15.21 10.34 -0.65
CA PRO A 341 -14.15 10.75 -1.57
C PRO A 341 -12.83 11.15 -0.89
N LEU A 342 -12.89 11.83 0.27
CA LEU A 342 -11.69 12.21 1.03
C LEU A 342 -10.90 10.98 1.49
N THR A 343 -11.61 9.98 2.00
CA THR A 343 -11.01 8.75 2.51
C THR A 343 -10.23 8.01 1.43
N GLN A 344 -10.79 7.97 0.22
CA GLN A 344 -10.16 7.36 -0.94
C GLN A 344 -8.82 8.03 -1.25
N THR A 345 -8.79 9.36 -1.31
CA THR A 345 -7.57 10.12 -1.58
C THR A 345 -6.54 9.99 -0.46
N VAL A 346 -6.96 10.04 0.81
CA VAL A 346 -6.04 9.89 1.96
C VAL A 346 -5.45 8.48 2.01
N HIS A 347 -6.25 7.44 1.78
CA HIS A 347 -5.76 6.06 1.76
C HIS A 347 -4.72 5.85 0.65
N GLY A 348 -4.90 6.43 -0.53
CA GLY A 348 -3.91 6.35 -1.62
C GLY A 348 -2.62 7.13 -1.38
N ARG A 349 -2.60 8.07 -0.43
CA ARG A 349 -1.41 8.86 -0.05
C ARG A 349 -0.78 8.40 1.27
N LYS A 350 -1.23 7.26 1.80
CA LYS A 350 -0.72 6.72 3.05
C LYS A 350 0.69 6.15 2.86
N VAL A 351 1.48 6.26 3.92
CA VAL A 351 2.83 5.71 4.04
C VAL A 351 2.93 4.91 5.32
N SER A 352 3.67 3.80 5.30
CA SER A 352 3.73 2.86 6.42
C SER A 352 5.14 2.36 6.65
N CYS A 353 5.60 2.38 7.90
CA CYS A 353 6.83 1.70 8.33
C CYS A 353 6.63 0.19 8.54
N LEU A 354 5.38 -0.30 8.45
CA LEU A 354 5.02 -1.69 8.69
C LEU A 354 5.30 -2.58 7.47
N GLY A 355 5.41 -3.89 7.71
CA GLY A 355 5.52 -4.91 6.66
C GLY A 355 6.91 -5.55 6.56
N PRO A 356 7.10 -6.49 5.62
CA PRO A 356 8.37 -7.16 5.41
C PRO A 356 9.54 -6.17 5.23
N GLY A 357 10.67 -6.45 5.87
CA GLY A 357 11.85 -5.55 5.89
C GLY A 357 11.74 -4.32 6.80
N GLY A 358 10.52 -3.96 7.23
CA GLY A 358 10.23 -2.82 8.09
C GLY A 358 10.06 -3.18 9.56
N LEU A 359 9.17 -2.46 10.23
CA LEU A 359 8.85 -2.62 11.64
C LEU A 359 7.55 -3.42 11.82
N THR A 360 7.34 -3.95 13.03
CA THR A 360 6.04 -4.48 13.44
C THR A 360 5.46 -3.61 14.54
N GLY A 361 4.12 -3.52 14.63
CA GLY A 361 3.46 -2.69 15.63
C GLY A 361 3.86 -3.04 17.07
N ARG A 362 4.19 -4.29 17.38
CA ARG A 362 4.59 -4.69 18.75
C ARG A 362 6.06 -4.45 19.06
N THR A 363 6.94 -4.48 18.06
CA THR A 363 8.40 -4.38 18.26
C THR A 363 8.96 -2.99 17.99
N ALA A 364 8.15 -2.07 17.47
CA ALA A 364 8.59 -0.71 17.17
C ALA A 364 8.84 0.09 18.46
N SER A 365 10.01 0.72 18.55
CA SER A 365 10.39 1.57 19.68
C SER A 365 9.66 2.92 19.65
N PHE A 366 9.59 3.59 20.81
CA PHE A 366 9.00 4.93 20.92
C PHE A 366 9.64 5.93 19.92
N ARG A 367 10.98 5.96 19.84
CA ARG A 367 11.71 6.83 18.90
C ARG A 367 11.31 6.64 17.44
N SER A 368 10.87 5.44 17.04
CA SER A 368 10.44 5.17 15.67
C SER A 368 9.01 5.61 15.37
N ARG A 369 8.22 5.90 16.41
CA ARG A 369 6.84 6.40 16.34
C ARG A 369 6.77 7.92 16.45
N ASP A 370 7.77 8.53 17.08
CA ASP A 370 7.83 9.97 17.28
C ASP A 370 7.94 10.74 15.96
N ILE A 371 7.49 11.99 16.01
CA ILE A 371 7.55 12.89 14.87
C ILE A 371 8.97 13.45 14.79
N HIS A 372 9.69 13.08 13.75
CA HIS A 372 11.04 13.57 13.50
C HIS A 372 11.00 14.92 12.75
N PRO A 373 11.85 15.93 13.06
CA PRO A 373 11.89 17.23 12.37
C PRO A 373 11.98 17.15 10.83
N SER A 374 12.76 16.21 10.30
CA SER A 374 12.81 15.88 8.86
C SER A 374 11.45 15.61 8.18
N HIS A 375 10.40 15.22 8.93
CA HIS A 375 9.04 15.02 8.41
C HIS A 375 8.38 16.31 7.93
N TYR A 376 8.87 17.47 8.36
CA TYR A 376 8.29 18.78 8.06
C TYR A 376 8.09 19.01 6.56
N GLY A 377 6.85 19.23 6.13
CA GLY A 377 6.49 19.42 4.72
C GLY A 377 6.52 18.16 3.85
N ARG A 378 6.70 16.97 4.47
CA ARG A 378 6.87 15.68 3.79
C ARG A 378 5.86 14.64 4.26
N ILE A 379 5.81 14.41 5.58
CA ILE A 379 4.85 13.52 6.24
C ILE A 379 4.06 14.36 7.24
N CYS A 380 2.74 14.21 7.22
CA CYS A 380 1.86 14.95 8.11
C CYS A 380 2.12 14.58 9.58
N PRO A 381 2.33 15.55 10.48
CA PRO A 381 2.50 15.28 11.91
C PRO A 381 1.18 14.92 12.61
N ILE A 382 0.04 15.31 12.03
CA ILE A 382 -1.29 15.11 12.63
C ILE A 382 -1.90 13.79 12.19
N ASP A 383 -1.77 13.42 10.91
CA ASP A 383 -2.55 12.35 10.31
C ASP A 383 -1.85 10.99 10.45
N THR A 384 -2.17 10.29 11.54
CA THR A 384 -1.68 8.94 11.85
C THR A 384 -2.82 8.01 12.25
N SER A 385 -2.60 6.70 12.17
CA SER A 385 -3.56 5.72 12.68
C SER A 385 -3.63 5.76 14.21
N GLU A 386 -4.81 5.54 14.78
CA GLU A 386 -4.98 5.33 16.23
C GLU A 386 -4.59 3.90 16.67
N GLY A 387 -4.36 3.70 17.98
CA GLY A 387 -4.05 2.40 18.58
C GLY A 387 -2.60 1.95 18.41
N ILE A 388 -2.37 0.65 18.24
CA ILE A 388 -1.01 0.06 18.23
C ILE A 388 -0.12 0.55 17.08
N ASN A 389 -0.70 1.11 16.02
CA ASN A 389 0.02 1.56 14.82
C ASN A 389 0.31 3.07 14.82
N VAL A 390 0.01 3.80 15.89
CA VAL A 390 0.33 5.24 16.05
C VAL A 390 1.79 5.51 15.71
N GLY A 391 2.04 6.51 14.87
CA GLY A 391 3.37 6.92 14.43
C GLY A 391 4.02 6.02 13.38
N LEU A 392 3.50 4.79 13.18
CA LEU A 392 4.04 3.83 12.20
C LEU A 392 3.34 3.93 10.84
N THR A 393 2.11 4.44 10.82
CA THR A 393 1.43 4.79 9.57
C THR A 393 1.05 6.26 9.60
N GLY A 394 1.30 6.95 8.49
CA GLY A 394 0.98 8.35 8.33
C GLY A 394 0.57 8.67 6.90
N SER A 395 0.26 9.94 6.64
CA SER A 395 -0.07 10.42 5.29
C SER A 395 0.98 11.39 4.79
N LEU A 396 1.27 11.35 3.49
CA LEU A 396 2.10 12.38 2.86
C LEU A 396 1.46 13.77 2.99
N ALA A 397 2.30 14.79 3.14
CA ALA A 397 1.85 16.17 3.07
C ALA A 397 1.33 16.50 1.66
N ILE A 398 0.51 17.55 1.52
CA ILE A 398 -0.20 17.88 0.26
C ILE A 398 0.77 17.99 -0.92
N HIS A 399 1.84 18.77 -0.76
CA HIS A 399 2.79 19.05 -1.84
C HIS A 399 4.02 18.15 -1.84
N ALA A 400 4.07 17.16 -0.95
CA ALA A 400 5.16 16.20 -0.92
C ALA A 400 5.17 15.36 -2.20
N ARG A 401 6.38 15.18 -2.76
CA ARG A 401 6.63 14.35 -3.94
C ARG A 401 7.61 13.24 -3.57
N ILE A 402 7.42 12.05 -4.13
CA ILE A 402 8.42 10.98 -4.07
C ILE A 402 9.28 11.10 -5.33
N ASP A 403 10.58 11.23 -5.13
CA ASP A 403 11.53 11.17 -6.23
C ASP A 403 11.53 9.76 -6.87
N HIS A 404 11.56 9.72 -8.20
CA HIS A 404 11.40 8.48 -8.97
C HIS A 404 12.65 7.58 -8.94
N TRP A 405 13.83 8.15 -8.74
CA TRP A 405 15.10 7.43 -8.87
C TRP A 405 15.62 6.89 -7.53
N TRP A 406 15.35 7.61 -6.44
CA TRP A 406 15.91 7.36 -5.12
C TRP A 406 14.86 7.11 -4.05
N GLY A 407 13.56 7.32 -4.35
CA GLY A 407 12.48 7.12 -3.39
C GLY A 407 12.51 8.10 -2.21
N SER A 408 13.20 9.23 -2.34
CA SER A 408 13.29 10.26 -1.30
C SER A 408 12.08 11.19 -1.35
N VAL A 409 11.60 11.65 -0.19
CA VAL A 409 10.44 12.55 -0.12
C VAL A 409 10.89 14.01 -0.19
N GLU A 410 10.50 14.70 -1.25
CA GLU A 410 10.85 16.09 -1.49
C GLU A 410 9.69 17.01 -1.13
N SER A 411 10.01 18.21 -0.66
CA SER A 411 9.03 19.28 -0.40
C SER A 411 9.40 20.51 -1.23
N PRO A 412 8.43 21.25 -1.79
CA PRO A 412 8.69 22.41 -2.62
C PRO A 412 8.86 23.70 -1.79
N PHE A 413 9.78 24.57 -2.20
CA PHE A 413 10.02 25.86 -1.59
C PHE A 413 10.20 26.93 -2.67
N TYR A 414 9.97 28.19 -2.31
CA TYR A 414 10.34 29.31 -3.18
C TYR A 414 11.78 29.73 -2.90
N GLU A 415 12.56 29.84 -3.96
CA GLU A 415 13.93 30.33 -3.88
C GLU A 415 13.97 31.86 -3.69
N ILE A 416 14.81 32.31 -2.75
CA ILE A 416 15.06 33.72 -2.47
C ILE A 416 16.48 34.01 -2.97
N SER A 417 16.61 34.41 -4.23
CA SER A 417 17.87 34.86 -4.81
C SER A 417 17.76 36.29 -5.33
N GLU A 418 18.88 37.02 -5.39
CA GLU A 418 18.90 38.37 -6.00
C GLU A 418 18.44 38.36 -7.46
N LYS A 419 18.73 37.28 -8.19
CA LYS A 419 18.25 37.07 -9.57
C LYS A 419 16.74 36.86 -9.64
N ALA A 420 16.14 36.16 -8.66
CA ALA A 420 14.69 36.01 -8.56
C ALA A 420 13.99 37.33 -8.18
N LYS A 421 14.62 38.16 -7.34
CA LYS A 421 14.14 39.53 -7.05
C LYS A 421 14.05 40.39 -8.31
N LYS A 422 15.02 40.27 -9.24
CA LYS A 422 15.05 41.01 -10.51
C LYS A 422 14.08 40.48 -11.57
N LYS A 423 13.83 39.17 -11.64
CA LYS A 423 12.98 38.56 -12.67
C LYS A 423 11.47 38.63 -12.42
N LYS A 424 11.00 39.02 -11.23
CA LYS A 424 9.58 38.88 -10.79
C LYS A 424 9.00 37.46 -10.89
N GLU A 425 9.72 36.48 -11.43
CA GLU A 425 9.34 35.07 -11.48
C GLU A 425 9.80 34.34 -10.22
N ARG A 426 8.83 33.70 -9.54
CA ARG A 426 9.08 32.88 -8.36
C ARG A 426 9.46 31.47 -8.80
N GLN A 427 10.72 31.09 -8.62
CA GLN A 427 11.20 29.73 -8.92
C GLN A 427 10.87 28.79 -7.76
N VAL A 428 10.22 27.66 -8.07
CA VAL A 428 9.95 26.58 -7.09
C VAL A 428 11.08 25.56 -7.16
N VAL A 429 11.67 25.24 -6.02
CA VAL A 429 12.73 24.25 -5.87
C VAL A 429 12.25 23.14 -4.94
N TYR A 430 12.40 21.88 -5.37
CA TYR A 430 12.11 20.71 -4.53
C TYR A 430 13.36 20.31 -3.76
N LEU A 431 13.26 20.25 -2.43
CA LEU A 431 14.36 19.89 -1.55
C LEU A 431 14.12 18.51 -0.92
N SER A 432 15.05 17.59 -1.19
CA SER A 432 15.14 16.30 -0.49
C SER A 432 15.67 16.49 0.93
N PRO A 433 15.42 15.55 1.86
CA PRO A 433 15.83 15.68 3.27
C PRO A 433 17.35 15.85 3.43
N ASN A 434 18.14 15.32 2.49
CA ASN A 434 19.59 15.49 2.45
C ASN A 434 20.01 16.93 2.09
N ARG A 435 19.32 17.55 1.14
CA ARG A 435 19.63 18.92 0.70
C ARG A 435 19.12 19.96 1.68
N ASP A 436 17.97 19.68 2.26
CA ASP A 436 17.27 20.49 3.26
C ASP A 436 18.17 21.06 4.37
N GLU A 437 19.11 20.25 4.88
CA GLU A 437 20.01 20.62 5.98
C GLU A 437 21.00 21.74 5.61
N TYR A 438 21.26 21.96 4.31
CA TYR A 438 22.15 23.01 3.82
C TYR A 438 21.45 24.35 3.57
N TYR A 439 20.11 24.38 3.62
CA TYR A 439 19.33 25.59 3.35
C TYR A 439 18.77 26.18 4.64
N MET A 440 18.77 27.52 4.74
CA MET A 440 18.03 28.26 5.75
C MET A 440 16.64 28.53 5.19
N ILE A 441 15.62 27.97 5.84
CA ILE A 441 14.25 27.90 5.32
C ILE A 441 13.33 28.76 6.18
N ALA A 442 12.82 29.87 5.64
CA ALA A 442 11.86 30.70 6.36
C ALA A 442 10.51 30.00 6.54
N ALA A 443 9.92 30.13 7.73
CA ALA A 443 8.56 29.67 8.03
C ALA A 443 7.48 30.67 7.55
N GLY A 444 7.84 31.94 7.31
CA GLY A 444 6.92 33.04 6.99
C GLY A 444 7.10 33.68 5.60
N ASN A 445 6.24 34.66 5.30
CA ASN A 445 6.26 35.44 4.06
C ASN A 445 6.90 36.82 4.28
N SER A 446 7.55 37.37 3.26
CA SER A 446 8.11 38.73 3.33
C SER A 446 7.06 39.82 3.60
N LEU A 447 5.78 39.55 3.32
CA LEU A 447 4.68 40.50 3.54
C LEU A 447 4.29 40.65 5.01
N SER A 448 4.72 39.74 5.90
CA SER A 448 4.56 39.92 7.35
C SER A 448 5.63 40.83 7.96
N LEU A 449 6.53 41.37 7.13
CA LEU A 449 7.60 42.27 7.56
C LEU A 449 7.18 43.74 7.39
N ASN A 450 7.46 44.56 8.40
CA ASN A 450 7.10 45.98 8.44
C ASN A 450 7.81 46.77 7.32
N ARG A 451 7.05 47.37 6.39
CA ARG A 451 7.61 48.11 5.24
C ARG A 451 8.49 49.32 5.60
N GLY A 452 8.49 49.76 6.86
CA GLY A 452 9.20 50.97 7.30
C GLY A 452 10.64 50.77 7.77
N ILE A 453 11.08 49.53 8.05
CA ILE A 453 12.44 49.26 8.58
C ILE A 453 13.00 48.05 7.85
N GLN A 454 13.82 48.28 6.81
CA GLN A 454 14.40 47.23 5.97
C GLN A 454 15.65 46.59 6.58
N GLU A 455 16.35 47.27 7.49
CA GLU A 455 17.73 46.92 7.86
C GLU A 455 17.86 45.92 9.03
N GLU A 456 16.75 45.56 9.70
CA GLU A 456 16.73 44.59 10.82
C GLU A 456 15.50 43.66 10.77
N GLN A 457 15.22 43.05 9.61
CA GLN A 457 14.08 42.15 9.48
C GLN A 457 14.47 40.70 9.78
N VAL A 458 14.36 40.32 11.06
CA VAL A 458 14.51 38.93 11.49
C VAL A 458 13.23 38.13 11.27
N VAL A 459 13.37 36.85 10.89
CA VAL A 459 12.26 35.91 10.81
C VAL A 459 12.63 34.56 11.39
N PRO A 460 11.64 33.78 11.87
CA PRO A 460 11.85 32.39 12.22
C PRO A 460 12.21 31.58 10.96
N ALA A 461 13.37 30.94 11.00
CA ALA A 461 13.87 30.08 9.94
C ALA A 461 14.34 28.75 10.53
N ARG A 462 14.18 27.69 9.75
CA ARG A 462 14.69 26.36 10.08
C ARG A 462 16.06 26.17 9.44
N TYR A 463 17.03 25.71 10.22
CA TYR A 463 18.36 25.33 9.75
C TYR A 463 18.84 24.10 10.52
N ARG A 464 19.35 23.08 9.83
CA ARG A 464 19.83 21.82 10.44
C ARG A 464 18.88 21.23 11.51
N GLN A 465 17.58 21.26 11.22
CA GLN A 465 16.50 20.74 12.07
C GLN A 465 16.16 21.59 13.32
N GLU A 466 16.84 22.72 13.54
CA GLU A 466 16.53 23.67 14.61
C GLU A 466 15.78 24.89 14.08
N PHE A 467 15.02 25.54 14.96
CA PHE A 467 14.36 26.81 14.68
C PHE A 467 15.21 27.96 15.24
N LEU A 468 15.66 28.83 14.35
CA LEU A 468 16.51 29.97 14.65
C LEU A 468 15.81 31.26 14.19
N THR A 469 16.22 32.37 14.78
CA THR A 469 15.81 33.71 14.32
C THR A 469 16.94 34.26 13.46
N ILE A 470 16.68 34.47 12.17
CA ILE A 470 17.70 34.80 11.17
C ILE A 470 17.26 36.05 10.39
N ALA A 471 18.22 36.89 10.02
CA ALA A 471 17.99 38.04 9.14
C ALA A 471 17.49 37.58 7.75
N TRP A 472 16.51 38.29 7.20
CA TRP A 472 15.86 37.94 5.93
C TRP A 472 16.85 37.78 4.76
N GLU A 473 17.93 38.56 4.74
CA GLU A 473 18.97 38.57 3.72
C GLU A 473 19.73 37.25 3.65
N GLN A 474 19.84 36.53 4.76
CA GLN A 474 20.56 35.26 4.86
C GLN A 474 19.69 34.06 4.44
N ILE A 475 18.40 34.27 4.18
CA ILE A 475 17.47 33.17 3.91
C ILE A 475 17.60 32.73 2.46
N HIS A 476 17.82 31.43 2.28
CA HIS A 476 17.96 30.83 0.96
C HIS A 476 16.59 30.55 0.30
N VAL A 477 15.64 30.02 1.06
CA VAL A 477 14.33 29.58 0.55
C VAL A 477 13.22 29.82 1.59
N ARG A 478 11.97 29.87 1.13
CA ARG A 478 10.79 29.99 2.01
C ARG A 478 9.69 29.00 1.64
N SER A 479 8.82 28.73 2.61
CA SER A 479 7.60 27.95 2.39
C SER A 479 6.65 28.60 1.38
N ILE A 480 5.85 27.77 0.71
CA ILE A 480 4.89 28.22 -0.31
C ILE A 480 3.56 28.57 0.34
N PHE A 481 3.02 27.64 1.14
CA PHE A 481 1.72 27.76 1.79
C PHE A 481 1.79 27.29 3.25
N PRO A 482 0.99 27.88 4.17
CA PRO A 482 0.92 27.42 5.56
C PRO A 482 0.47 25.95 5.71
N PHE A 483 -0.43 25.47 4.84
CA PHE A 483 -0.93 24.09 4.86
C PHE A 483 0.01 23.07 4.20
N GLN A 484 1.17 23.50 3.68
CA GLN A 484 2.15 22.62 3.04
C GLN A 484 2.63 21.48 3.94
N TYR A 485 2.51 21.64 5.27
CA TYR A 485 2.99 20.70 6.28
C TYR A 485 2.00 19.58 6.62
N PHE A 486 0.73 19.74 6.27
CA PHE A 486 -0.33 18.81 6.64
C PHE A 486 -0.73 17.91 5.48
N SER A 487 -1.40 16.80 5.81
CA SER A 487 -2.08 15.96 4.82
C SER A 487 -3.37 16.64 4.35
N ILE A 488 -4.01 16.06 3.34
CA ILE A 488 -5.31 16.53 2.85
C ILE A 488 -6.36 16.48 3.97
N GLY A 489 -6.36 15.43 4.80
CA GLY A 489 -7.31 15.30 5.91
C GLY A 489 -7.17 16.40 6.97
N GLY A 490 -5.93 16.71 7.36
CA GLY A 490 -5.66 17.83 8.28
C GLY A 490 -6.00 19.18 7.67
N SER A 491 -5.69 19.40 6.39
CA SER A 491 -5.86 20.71 5.74
C SER A 491 -7.31 21.08 5.40
N LEU A 492 -8.26 20.17 5.59
CA LEU A 492 -9.70 20.43 5.46
C LEU A 492 -10.35 20.88 6.78
N ILE A 493 -9.56 20.99 7.85
CA ILE A 493 -9.98 21.53 9.14
C ILE A 493 -9.87 23.06 9.09
N PRO A 494 -10.98 23.80 9.15
CA PRO A 494 -10.91 25.25 9.26
C PRO A 494 -10.31 25.63 10.62
N PHE A 495 -9.59 26.75 10.69
CA PHE A 495 -9.01 27.27 11.93
C PHE A 495 -8.17 26.24 12.70
N ILE A 496 -7.42 25.39 11.98
CA ILE A 496 -6.62 24.32 12.58
C ILE A 496 -5.57 24.86 13.57
N GLU A 497 -5.11 26.09 13.36
CA GLU A 497 -4.21 26.83 14.24
C GLU A 497 -4.76 27.06 15.66
N HIS A 498 -6.08 26.97 15.84
CA HIS A 498 -6.76 27.10 17.13
C HIS A 498 -7.15 25.74 17.73
N ASN A 499 -6.82 24.63 17.06
CA ASN A 499 -7.11 23.29 17.53
C ASN A 499 -5.86 22.65 18.16
N ASP A 500 -6.04 21.96 19.28
CA ASP A 500 -5.03 21.04 19.78
C ASP A 500 -4.74 19.92 18.75
N ALA A 501 -3.48 19.48 18.68
CA ALA A 501 -3.03 18.48 17.71
C ALA A 501 -3.79 17.14 17.85
N ASN A 502 -4.14 16.73 19.07
CA ASN A 502 -4.88 15.47 19.28
C ASN A 502 -6.32 15.59 18.78
N ARG A 503 -6.96 16.75 18.98
CA ARG A 503 -8.31 17.02 18.46
C ARG A 503 -8.31 17.15 16.94
N ALA A 504 -7.25 17.74 16.35
CA ALA A 504 -7.07 17.78 14.91
C ALA A 504 -6.86 16.38 14.31
N LEU A 505 -6.10 15.49 14.97
CA LEU A 505 -5.96 14.08 14.59
C LEU A 505 -7.33 13.38 14.57
N MET A 506 -8.10 13.52 15.66
CA MET A 506 -9.46 12.96 15.73
C MET A 506 -10.32 13.49 14.59
N SER A 507 -10.28 14.80 14.33
CA SER A 507 -11.03 15.39 13.21
C SER A 507 -10.65 14.80 11.84
N SER A 508 -9.35 14.72 11.52
CA SER A 508 -8.87 14.12 10.28
C SER A 508 -9.38 12.68 10.13
N ASN A 509 -9.38 11.91 11.23
CA ASN A 509 -9.88 10.54 11.26
C ASN A 509 -11.41 10.46 11.08
N MET A 510 -12.16 11.34 11.73
CA MET A 510 -13.63 11.36 11.69
C MET A 510 -14.17 11.83 10.35
N GLN A 511 -13.51 12.78 9.69
CA GLN A 511 -13.84 13.16 8.32
C GLN A 511 -13.75 11.97 7.36
N ARG A 512 -12.82 11.02 7.58
CA ARG A 512 -12.75 9.78 6.80
C ARG A 512 -13.86 8.77 7.11
N GLN A 513 -14.54 8.91 8.25
CA GLN A 513 -15.65 8.05 8.64
C GLN A 513 -17.00 8.62 8.20
N ALA A 514 -17.03 9.85 7.65
CA ALA A 514 -18.26 10.51 7.23
C ALA A 514 -18.97 9.73 6.13
N VAL A 515 -20.23 9.38 6.36
CA VAL A 515 -21.05 8.63 5.40
C VAL A 515 -21.71 9.58 4.40
N PRO A 516 -21.69 9.30 3.08
CA PRO A 516 -22.37 10.11 2.09
C PRO A 516 -23.88 10.17 2.34
N LEU A 517 -24.40 11.39 2.51
CA LEU A 517 -25.82 11.64 2.72
C LEU A 517 -26.59 11.61 1.40
N SER A 518 -27.89 11.37 1.47
CA SER A 518 -28.81 11.43 0.33
C SER A 518 -28.84 12.83 -0.31
N ARG A 519 -28.73 13.86 0.53
CA ARG A 519 -28.71 15.29 0.19
C ARG A 519 -27.52 15.97 0.87
N SER A 520 -26.33 15.86 0.28
CA SER A 520 -25.15 16.60 0.77
C SER A 520 -25.30 18.12 0.58
N GLU A 521 -24.53 18.89 1.34
CA GLU A 521 -24.49 20.35 1.27
C GLU A 521 -23.06 20.87 1.38
N LYS A 522 -22.76 21.96 0.67
CA LYS A 522 -21.46 22.63 0.77
C LYS A 522 -21.30 23.20 2.18
N CYS A 523 -20.11 23.08 2.76
CA CYS A 523 -19.84 23.75 4.04
C CYS A 523 -19.91 25.28 3.88
N ILE A 524 -20.51 25.96 4.86
CA ILE A 524 -20.53 27.44 4.89
C ILE A 524 -19.11 28.00 5.06
N VAL A 525 -18.33 27.39 5.95
CA VAL A 525 -16.93 27.74 6.19
C VAL A 525 -16.06 26.64 5.59
N GLY A 526 -15.17 26.94 4.66
CA GLY A 526 -14.27 25.96 4.03
C GLY A 526 -12.81 26.39 4.11
N THR A 527 -11.89 25.52 3.71
CA THR A 527 -10.44 25.83 3.62
C THR A 527 -9.98 26.18 2.21
N GLY A 528 -10.82 25.93 1.20
CA GLY A 528 -10.54 26.14 -0.22
C GLY A 528 -9.99 24.89 -0.92
N LEU A 529 -9.66 23.84 -0.17
CA LEU A 529 -9.16 22.56 -0.71
C LEU A 529 -10.28 21.56 -1.03
N GLU A 530 -11.53 21.85 -0.66
CA GLU A 530 -12.69 20.99 -0.88
C GLU A 530 -12.90 20.68 -2.36
N ARG A 531 -12.72 21.68 -3.22
CA ARG A 531 -12.84 21.53 -4.68
C ARG A 531 -11.75 20.64 -5.26
N GLN A 532 -10.50 20.90 -4.87
CA GLN A 532 -9.36 20.12 -5.36
C GLN A 532 -9.47 18.66 -4.89
N THR A 533 -9.85 18.44 -3.63
CA THR A 533 -10.05 17.09 -3.07
C THR A 533 -11.14 16.32 -3.81
N ALA A 534 -12.28 16.97 -4.10
CA ALA A 534 -13.36 16.35 -4.86
C ALA A 534 -12.94 15.99 -6.30
N LEU A 535 -12.16 16.86 -6.97
CA LEU A 535 -11.63 16.59 -8.31
C LEU A 535 -10.61 15.44 -8.31
N ASP A 536 -9.65 15.46 -7.39
CA ASP A 536 -8.58 14.45 -7.30
C ASP A 536 -9.10 13.07 -6.90
N SER A 537 -10.21 13.02 -6.15
CA SER A 537 -10.90 11.76 -5.84
C SER A 537 -11.50 11.05 -7.06
N ARG A 538 -11.71 11.78 -8.17
CA ARG A 538 -12.39 11.31 -9.40
C ARG A 538 -13.79 10.72 -9.17
N VAL A 539 -14.41 11.02 -8.05
CA VAL A 539 -15.80 10.63 -7.76
C VAL A 539 -16.79 11.44 -8.61
N SER A 540 -16.45 12.71 -8.90
CA SER A 540 -17.17 13.54 -9.87
C SER A 540 -16.68 13.30 -11.29
N VAL A 541 -17.59 13.35 -12.26
CA VAL A 541 -17.26 13.16 -13.68
C VAL A 541 -16.86 14.50 -14.28
N ILE A 542 -15.68 14.54 -14.89
CA ILE A 542 -15.15 15.72 -15.59
C ILE A 542 -15.17 15.53 -17.10
N ALA A 543 -15.26 16.63 -17.85
CA ALA A 543 -15.17 16.62 -19.30
C ALA A 543 -13.70 16.51 -19.75
N GLU A 544 -13.33 15.39 -20.37
CA GLU A 544 -11.97 15.21 -20.92
C GLU A 544 -11.70 16.06 -22.17
N ARG A 545 -12.78 16.39 -22.89
CA ARG A 545 -12.76 17.18 -24.12
C ARG A 545 -13.82 18.27 -24.04
N GLU A 546 -13.57 19.38 -24.73
CA GLU A 546 -14.59 20.41 -24.92
C GLU A 546 -15.65 19.94 -25.91
N GLY A 547 -16.87 20.43 -25.76
CA GLY A 547 -17.98 20.01 -26.60
C GLY A 547 -19.33 20.50 -26.13
N LYS A 548 -20.39 20.12 -26.84
CA LYS A 548 -21.79 20.48 -26.53
C LYS A 548 -22.56 19.27 -26.03
N ILE A 549 -23.32 19.43 -24.95
CA ILE A 549 -24.17 18.36 -24.40
C ILE A 549 -25.36 18.11 -25.33
N ILE A 550 -25.45 16.90 -25.87
CA ILE A 550 -26.56 16.47 -26.75
C ILE A 550 -27.77 16.06 -25.90
N SER A 551 -27.52 15.23 -24.89
CA SER A 551 -28.53 14.74 -23.93
C SER A 551 -27.89 14.24 -22.64
N THR A 552 -28.70 14.21 -21.58
CA THR A 552 -28.30 13.74 -20.25
C THR A 552 -29.34 12.77 -19.72
N ASN A 553 -28.91 11.56 -19.38
CA ASN A 553 -29.72 10.54 -18.72
C ASN A 553 -29.11 10.21 -17.34
N SER A 554 -29.85 9.47 -16.52
CA SER A 554 -29.34 8.94 -15.24
C SER A 554 -28.12 8.03 -15.40
N HIS A 555 -28.03 7.30 -16.51
CA HIS A 555 -26.98 6.30 -16.74
C HIS A 555 -25.83 6.77 -17.64
N LYS A 556 -26.03 7.82 -18.45
CA LYS A 556 -25.01 8.31 -19.39
C LYS A 556 -25.24 9.76 -19.80
N ILE A 557 -24.15 10.42 -20.18
CA ILE A 557 -24.14 11.76 -20.78
C ILE A 557 -23.61 11.65 -22.21
N LEU A 558 -24.31 12.24 -23.18
CA LEU A 558 -23.86 12.32 -24.56
C LEU A 558 -23.26 13.70 -24.85
N LEU A 559 -21.98 13.72 -25.22
CA LEU A 559 -21.21 14.92 -25.53
C LEU A 559 -20.82 14.91 -27.01
N SER A 560 -21.13 15.97 -27.75
CA SER A 560 -20.60 16.19 -29.10
C SER A 560 -19.28 16.96 -29.02
N SER A 561 -18.18 16.38 -29.48
CA SER A 561 -16.85 16.99 -29.49
C SER A 561 -16.21 16.76 -30.86
N SER A 562 -15.82 17.85 -31.54
CA SER A 562 -15.18 17.81 -32.87
C SER A 562 -15.93 16.95 -33.90
N GLY A 563 -17.27 17.02 -33.92
CA GLY A 563 -18.12 16.23 -34.82
C GLY A 563 -18.34 14.77 -34.42
N LYS A 564 -17.70 14.28 -33.35
CA LYS A 564 -17.91 12.92 -32.81
C LYS A 564 -18.78 12.95 -31.55
N THR A 565 -19.68 11.98 -31.43
CA THR A 565 -20.50 11.79 -30.22
C THR A 565 -19.79 10.85 -29.26
N ILE A 566 -19.53 11.33 -28.04
CA ILE A 566 -18.88 10.60 -26.96
C ILE A 566 -19.94 10.25 -25.91
N SER A 567 -20.06 8.96 -25.58
CA SER A 567 -20.96 8.48 -24.53
C SER A 567 -20.19 8.28 -23.23
N ILE A 568 -20.51 9.08 -22.22
CA ILE A 568 -19.87 9.03 -20.90
C ILE A 568 -20.79 8.28 -19.94
N PRO A 569 -20.46 7.05 -19.50
CA PRO A 569 -21.28 6.30 -18.56
C PRO A 569 -21.22 6.90 -17.15
N LEU A 570 -22.36 6.89 -16.45
CA LEU A 570 -22.49 7.33 -15.06
C LEU A 570 -22.68 6.14 -14.12
N VAL A 571 -22.10 6.24 -12.93
CA VAL A 571 -22.27 5.25 -11.87
C VAL A 571 -23.64 5.44 -11.21
N THR A 572 -24.49 4.42 -11.24
CA THR A 572 -25.84 4.46 -10.64
C THR A 572 -25.97 3.37 -9.58
N HIS A 573 -26.32 3.77 -8.35
CA HIS A 573 -26.59 2.88 -7.20
C HIS A 573 -25.60 1.72 -7.04
N ARG A 574 -24.31 2.03 -7.15
CA ARG A 574 -23.24 1.04 -7.02
C ARG A 574 -22.85 0.90 -5.56
N ARG A 575 -22.66 -0.34 -5.11
CA ARG A 575 -22.12 -0.64 -3.77
C ARG A 575 -20.62 -0.31 -3.70
N SER A 576 -20.21 0.39 -2.65
CA SER A 576 -18.80 0.53 -2.26
C SER A 576 -18.32 -0.64 -1.39
N ASN A 577 -17.01 -0.79 -1.20
CA ASN A 577 -16.44 -1.78 -0.26
C ASN A 577 -17.01 -1.66 1.17
N LYS A 578 -17.39 -0.45 1.59
CA LYS A 578 -17.95 -0.15 2.93
C LYS A 578 -19.48 -0.14 2.95
N ASN A 579 -20.12 -0.67 1.91
CA ASN A 579 -21.57 -0.71 1.75
C ASN A 579 -22.24 0.68 1.63
N THR A 580 -21.49 1.75 1.35
CA THR A 580 -22.06 3.07 1.03
C THR A 580 -22.56 3.08 -0.43
N CYS A 581 -23.54 3.93 -0.70
CA CYS A 581 -24.09 4.09 -2.04
C CYS A 581 -23.25 5.06 -2.88
N MET A 582 -22.67 4.58 -3.97
CA MET A 582 -22.01 5.39 -4.99
C MET A 582 -23.01 5.68 -6.11
N HIS A 583 -23.36 6.94 -6.28
CA HIS A 583 -24.32 7.38 -7.29
C HIS A 583 -23.88 8.74 -7.85
N GLN A 584 -23.86 8.87 -9.17
CA GLN A 584 -23.49 10.07 -9.89
C GLN A 584 -24.72 10.73 -10.50
N LYS A 585 -24.91 12.03 -10.24
CA LYS A 585 -26.04 12.83 -10.72
C LYS A 585 -25.55 13.83 -11.77
N PRO A 586 -26.06 13.80 -13.01
CA PRO A 586 -25.72 14.80 -14.01
C PRO A 586 -26.22 16.18 -13.58
N ARG A 587 -25.39 17.22 -13.77
CA ARG A 587 -25.73 18.63 -13.44
C ARG A 587 -25.78 19.56 -14.64
N VAL A 588 -25.38 19.08 -15.81
CA VAL A 588 -25.31 19.88 -17.02
C VAL A 588 -26.63 19.81 -17.79
N PRO A 589 -27.26 20.93 -18.14
CA PRO A 589 -28.45 20.93 -18.98
C PRO A 589 -28.11 20.60 -20.43
N ARG A 590 -29.10 20.10 -21.17
CA ARG A 590 -29.01 19.87 -22.62
C ARG A 590 -28.62 21.15 -23.35
N GLY A 591 -27.77 21.03 -24.37
CA GLY A 591 -27.35 22.13 -25.23
C GLY A 591 -26.25 23.01 -24.66
N LYS A 592 -25.82 22.81 -23.41
CA LYS A 592 -24.73 23.57 -22.80
C LYS A 592 -23.38 23.23 -23.43
N SER A 593 -22.59 24.24 -23.74
CA SER A 593 -21.19 24.09 -24.13
C SER A 593 -20.31 23.91 -22.89
N ILE A 594 -19.46 22.91 -22.92
CA ILE A 594 -18.63 22.46 -21.81
C ILE A 594 -17.16 22.61 -22.21
N LYS A 595 -16.36 23.18 -21.30
CA LYS A 595 -14.91 23.26 -21.45
C LYS A 595 -14.25 22.00 -20.90
N LYS A 596 -13.06 21.67 -21.42
CA LYS A 596 -12.21 20.62 -20.84
C LYS A 596 -11.96 20.90 -19.34
N GLY A 597 -12.12 19.87 -18.52
CA GLY A 597 -11.96 19.92 -17.06
C GLY A 597 -13.21 20.37 -16.29
N GLN A 598 -14.28 20.80 -16.96
CA GLN A 598 -15.53 21.16 -16.29
C GLN A 598 -16.29 19.93 -15.80
N ILE A 599 -16.98 20.07 -14.67
CA ILE A 599 -17.74 18.97 -14.04
C ILE A 599 -19.05 18.74 -14.79
N LEU A 600 -19.29 17.49 -15.13
CA LEU A 600 -20.48 16.99 -15.84
C LEU A 600 -21.51 16.37 -14.88
N ALA A 601 -21.03 15.60 -13.91
CA ALA A 601 -21.86 14.94 -12.92
C ALA A 601 -21.20 14.98 -11.53
N GLU A 602 -22.02 15.20 -10.51
CA GLU A 602 -21.63 15.13 -9.09
C GLU A 602 -21.67 13.67 -8.64
N GLY A 603 -20.73 13.25 -7.80
CA GLY A 603 -20.78 11.94 -7.16
C GLY A 603 -21.23 12.00 -5.70
N ALA A 604 -21.04 10.89 -4.99
CA ALA A 604 -21.38 10.79 -3.57
C ALA A 604 -20.54 11.79 -2.74
N ALA A 605 -21.18 12.48 -1.80
CA ALA A 605 -20.54 13.48 -0.93
C ALA A 605 -19.84 14.64 -1.69
N THR A 606 -20.41 15.05 -2.83
CA THR A 606 -19.94 16.23 -3.58
C THR A 606 -21.11 17.12 -4.01
N VAL A 607 -20.93 18.43 -3.94
CA VAL A 607 -21.93 19.44 -4.36
C VAL A 607 -21.21 20.58 -5.06
N GLY A 608 -21.66 20.98 -6.25
CA GLY A 608 -21.06 22.05 -7.04
C GLY A 608 -19.56 21.87 -7.31
N GLY A 609 -19.09 20.62 -7.32
CA GLY A 609 -17.68 20.28 -7.50
C GLY A 609 -16.79 20.36 -6.27
N GLU A 610 -17.37 20.59 -5.09
CA GLU A 610 -16.67 20.61 -3.81
C GLU A 610 -17.06 19.39 -2.98
N LEU A 611 -16.14 19.00 -2.09
CA LEU A 611 -16.38 17.97 -1.10
C LEU A 611 -17.46 18.42 -0.10
N ALA A 612 -18.44 17.55 0.15
CA ALA A 612 -19.60 17.81 0.98
C ALA A 612 -19.90 16.58 1.86
N LEU A 613 -19.15 16.46 2.97
CA LEU A 613 -19.19 15.30 3.87
C LEU A 613 -20.39 15.28 4.83
N GLY A 614 -21.13 16.40 4.95
CA GLY A 614 -22.20 16.54 5.94
C GLY A 614 -23.22 17.61 5.57
N LYS A 615 -23.79 18.24 6.60
CA LYS A 615 -24.82 19.28 6.52
C LYS A 615 -24.46 20.46 7.41
N ASN A 616 -24.92 21.65 7.02
CA ASN A 616 -24.89 22.81 7.91
C ASN A 616 -26.16 22.77 8.77
N VAL A 617 -25.99 22.93 10.08
CA VAL A 617 -27.09 22.93 11.05
C VAL A 617 -26.89 24.08 12.03
N LEU A 618 -28.00 24.64 12.54
CA LEU A 618 -27.96 25.60 13.63
C LEU A 618 -27.68 24.85 14.93
N VAL A 619 -26.67 25.30 15.68
CA VAL A 619 -26.21 24.67 16.92
C VAL A 619 -26.24 25.69 18.04
N ALA A 620 -26.75 25.31 19.21
CA ALA A 620 -26.65 26.05 20.45
C ALA A 620 -25.67 25.34 21.40
N TYR A 621 -24.78 26.09 22.03
CA TYR A 621 -23.85 25.58 23.04
C TYR A 621 -24.39 25.93 24.43
N MET A 622 -25.14 25.00 25.02
CA MET A 622 -25.65 25.12 26.39
C MET A 622 -25.89 23.73 26.99
N PRO A 623 -25.72 23.52 28.30
CA PRO A 623 -26.20 22.31 28.95
C PRO A 623 -27.73 22.26 28.87
N TRP A 624 -28.30 21.08 28.59
CA TRP A 624 -29.74 20.89 28.47
C TRP A 624 -30.18 19.63 29.23
N GLU A 625 -30.70 19.83 30.44
CA GLU A 625 -31.35 18.78 31.26
C GLU A 625 -30.53 17.48 31.44
N GLY A 626 -29.22 17.53 31.25
CA GLY A 626 -28.33 16.36 31.33
C GLY A 626 -28.33 15.46 30.08
N TYR A 627 -29.14 15.72 29.06
CA TYR A 627 -29.15 14.92 27.83
C TYR A 627 -27.84 15.05 27.04
N ASN A 628 -27.19 16.21 27.09
CA ASN A 628 -25.89 16.45 26.51
C ASN A 628 -24.74 16.34 27.53
N PHE A 629 -24.87 15.44 28.50
CA PHE A 629 -23.80 15.16 29.45
C PHE A 629 -22.55 14.60 28.75
N GLU A 630 -21.37 15.11 29.12
CA GLU A 630 -20.07 14.81 28.52
C GLU A 630 -20.05 14.99 26.98
N ASP A 631 -19.96 13.88 26.23
CA ASP A 631 -19.88 13.84 24.77
C ASP A 631 -21.26 13.52 24.14
N ALA A 632 -22.35 13.48 24.90
CA ALA A 632 -23.68 13.24 24.34
C ALA A 632 -24.20 14.47 23.55
N VAL A 633 -24.97 14.23 22.49
CA VAL A 633 -25.50 15.28 21.61
C VAL A 633 -27.01 15.15 21.47
N LEU A 634 -27.72 16.20 21.85
CA LEU A 634 -29.15 16.34 21.58
C LEU A 634 -29.36 16.82 20.14
N ILE A 635 -30.36 16.25 19.46
CA ILE A 635 -30.76 16.69 18.12
C ILE A 635 -32.24 17.06 18.07
N SER A 636 -32.59 17.97 17.16
CA SER A 636 -33.99 18.25 16.85
C SER A 636 -34.58 17.14 15.99
N GLU A 637 -35.81 16.70 16.31
CA GLU A 637 -36.57 15.73 15.51
C GLU A 637 -36.77 16.18 14.05
N ARG A 638 -36.70 17.50 13.78
CA ARG A 638 -36.72 18.07 12.44
C ARG A 638 -35.68 17.42 11.52
N LEU A 639 -34.52 17.03 12.06
CA LEU A 639 -33.45 16.38 11.29
C LEU A 639 -33.85 15.00 10.75
N VAL A 640 -34.79 14.33 11.42
CA VAL A 640 -35.37 13.04 11.02
C VAL A 640 -36.50 13.28 10.01
N TYR A 641 -37.48 14.13 10.35
CA TYR A 641 -38.65 14.39 9.51
C TYR A 641 -38.29 14.97 8.13
N GLU A 642 -37.26 15.81 8.04
CA GLU A 642 -36.81 16.40 6.77
C GLU A 642 -35.73 15.60 6.04
N ASP A 643 -35.40 14.37 6.50
CA ASP A 643 -34.37 13.52 5.89
C ASP A 643 -32.97 14.19 5.79
N ILE A 644 -32.62 15.08 6.73
CA ILE A 644 -31.40 15.89 6.66
C ILE A 644 -30.15 15.01 6.76
N TYR A 645 -30.13 14.12 7.77
CA TYR A 645 -29.04 13.17 8.02
C TYR A 645 -29.40 11.75 7.56
N THR A 646 -30.07 11.64 6.42
CA THR A 646 -30.42 10.34 5.84
C THR A 646 -29.35 9.86 4.86
N SER A 647 -28.91 8.61 4.99
CA SER A 647 -27.95 7.95 4.11
C SER A 647 -28.51 6.70 3.43
N PHE A 648 -27.86 6.28 2.35
CA PHE A 648 -28.20 5.06 1.62
C PHE A 648 -27.07 4.04 1.71
N HIS A 649 -27.43 2.81 2.11
CA HIS A 649 -26.50 1.70 2.19
C HIS A 649 -26.92 0.57 1.25
N ILE A 650 -25.95 -0.07 0.60
CA ILE A 650 -26.20 -1.21 -0.27
C ILE A 650 -25.53 -2.43 0.34
N ARG A 651 -26.34 -3.39 0.77
CA ARG A 651 -25.87 -4.69 1.28
C ARG A 651 -25.94 -5.74 0.18
N LYS A 652 -24.87 -6.54 0.09
CA LYS A 652 -24.77 -7.71 -0.78
C LYS A 652 -25.05 -8.95 0.06
N TYR A 653 -26.02 -9.76 -0.35
CA TYR A 653 -26.29 -11.08 0.18
C TYR A 653 -25.98 -12.10 -0.90
N GLU A 654 -25.34 -13.21 -0.55
CA GLU A 654 -24.95 -14.24 -1.50
C GLU A 654 -25.23 -15.63 -0.97
N ILE A 655 -25.61 -16.53 -1.87
CA ILE A 655 -25.77 -17.95 -1.61
C ILE A 655 -25.24 -18.71 -2.82
N GLN A 656 -24.61 -19.84 -2.55
CA GLN A 656 -24.06 -20.75 -3.55
C GLN A 656 -24.77 -22.10 -3.42
N THR A 657 -24.91 -22.79 -4.54
CA THR A 657 -25.31 -24.20 -4.59
C THR A 657 -24.06 -25.06 -4.64
N ASP A 658 -23.96 -26.00 -3.70
CA ASP A 658 -22.88 -26.97 -3.70
C ASP A 658 -23.39 -28.37 -4.05
N THR A 659 -22.50 -29.21 -4.55
CA THR A 659 -22.77 -30.65 -4.67
C THR A 659 -22.57 -31.28 -3.30
N THR A 660 -23.60 -31.97 -2.80
CA THR A 660 -23.48 -32.70 -1.52
C THR A 660 -22.52 -33.89 -1.64
N SER A 661 -22.07 -34.44 -0.51
CA SER A 661 -21.15 -35.58 -0.46
C SER A 661 -21.67 -36.87 -1.16
N GLN A 662 -22.96 -36.94 -1.50
CA GLN A 662 -23.60 -38.05 -2.22
C GLN A 662 -23.83 -37.77 -3.71
N GLY A 663 -23.36 -36.64 -4.26
CA GLY A 663 -23.51 -36.30 -5.67
C GLY A 663 -24.88 -35.73 -6.06
N SER A 664 -25.79 -35.53 -5.11
CA SER A 664 -27.06 -34.82 -5.34
C SER A 664 -26.85 -33.30 -5.21
N ALA A 665 -27.31 -32.57 -6.21
CA ALA A 665 -27.12 -31.13 -6.31
C ALA A 665 -28.17 -30.38 -5.47
N GLU A 666 -27.73 -29.37 -4.73
CA GLU A 666 -28.63 -28.38 -4.18
C GLU A 666 -29.38 -27.66 -5.30
N LYS A 667 -30.67 -27.36 -5.08
CA LYS A 667 -31.53 -26.74 -6.09
C LYS A 667 -32.07 -25.41 -5.61
N ILE A 668 -32.03 -24.42 -6.50
CA ILE A 668 -32.72 -23.14 -6.31
C ILE A 668 -34.12 -23.29 -6.90
N THR A 669 -35.15 -23.07 -6.08
CA THR A 669 -36.55 -23.19 -6.50
C THR A 669 -37.47 -22.33 -5.64
N LYS A 670 -38.61 -21.95 -6.21
CA LYS A 670 -39.70 -21.30 -5.48
C LYS A 670 -40.55 -22.31 -4.69
N GLU A 671 -40.57 -23.57 -5.13
CA GLU A 671 -41.35 -24.64 -4.53
C GLU A 671 -40.64 -25.17 -3.29
N ILE A 672 -40.86 -24.51 -2.15
CA ILE A 672 -40.24 -24.88 -0.87
C ILE A 672 -41.34 -25.47 0.02
N PRO A 673 -41.25 -26.77 0.38
CA PRO A 673 -42.29 -27.42 1.17
C PRO A 673 -42.38 -26.83 2.57
N HIS A 674 -43.59 -26.86 3.15
CA HIS A 674 -43.87 -26.45 4.53
C HIS A 674 -43.64 -24.96 4.86
N LEU A 675 -43.50 -24.10 3.85
CA LEU A 675 -43.43 -22.64 4.02
C LEU A 675 -44.74 -21.97 3.63
N GLU A 676 -45.11 -20.94 4.39
CA GLU A 676 -46.28 -20.12 4.08
C GLU A 676 -46.10 -19.36 2.76
N GLU A 677 -47.17 -19.27 1.97
CA GLU A 677 -47.17 -18.57 0.68
C GLU A 677 -46.76 -17.09 0.82
N HIS A 678 -47.09 -16.48 1.97
CA HIS A 678 -46.68 -15.12 2.30
C HIS A 678 -45.16 -14.92 2.20
N LEU A 679 -44.35 -15.84 2.70
CA LEU A 679 -42.88 -15.72 2.67
C LEU A 679 -42.30 -15.89 1.26
N LEU A 680 -43.04 -16.55 0.37
CA LEU A 680 -42.66 -16.82 -1.02
C LEU A 680 -43.16 -15.74 -2.00
N ARG A 681 -43.96 -14.77 -1.55
CA ARG A 681 -44.60 -13.71 -2.38
C ARG A 681 -43.60 -12.93 -3.23
N ASN A 682 -42.41 -12.70 -2.67
CA ASN A 682 -41.37 -11.89 -3.26
C ASN A 682 -40.50 -12.66 -4.27
N LEU A 683 -40.59 -14.00 -4.32
CA LEU A 683 -39.82 -14.86 -5.22
C LEU A 683 -40.45 -14.95 -6.62
N ASP A 684 -39.59 -14.96 -7.63
CA ASP A 684 -39.90 -15.25 -9.03
C ASP A 684 -40.05 -16.74 -9.30
N ARG A 685 -40.29 -17.12 -10.56
CA ARG A 685 -40.50 -18.53 -10.96
C ARG A 685 -39.28 -19.42 -10.71
N ASN A 686 -38.08 -18.83 -10.65
CA ASN A 686 -36.82 -19.54 -10.46
C ASN A 686 -36.43 -19.65 -8.99
N GLY A 687 -37.24 -19.12 -8.06
CA GLY A 687 -36.94 -19.12 -6.63
C GLY A 687 -36.06 -17.97 -6.17
N VAL A 688 -35.91 -16.90 -6.94
CA VAL A 688 -35.10 -15.73 -6.57
C VAL A 688 -35.96 -14.50 -6.42
N VAL A 689 -35.61 -13.63 -5.49
CA VAL A 689 -36.38 -12.41 -5.22
C VAL A 689 -36.48 -11.50 -6.45
N LYS A 690 -37.69 -11.01 -6.72
CA LYS A 690 -37.97 -10.09 -7.83
C LYS A 690 -37.28 -8.75 -7.62
N LEU A 691 -36.79 -8.16 -8.71
CA LEU A 691 -36.25 -6.80 -8.71
C LEU A 691 -37.32 -5.79 -8.29
N GLY A 692 -36.95 -4.84 -7.44
CA GLY A 692 -37.84 -3.77 -6.97
C GLY A 692 -38.71 -4.16 -5.77
N SER A 693 -38.74 -5.43 -5.35
CA SER A 693 -39.46 -5.89 -4.16
C SER A 693 -38.98 -5.19 -2.90
N TRP A 694 -39.93 -4.86 -2.02
CA TRP A 694 -39.65 -4.46 -0.65
C TRP A 694 -39.52 -5.72 0.21
N VAL A 695 -38.40 -5.82 0.93
CA VAL A 695 -38.09 -6.99 1.76
C VAL A 695 -37.77 -6.57 3.19
N GLU A 696 -38.26 -7.37 4.12
CA GLU A 696 -38.10 -7.18 5.57
C GLU A 696 -37.42 -8.38 6.20
N THR A 697 -37.08 -8.24 7.49
CA THR A 697 -36.38 -9.28 8.24
C THR A 697 -37.19 -10.58 8.19
N GLY A 698 -36.54 -11.68 7.83
CA GLY A 698 -37.17 -13.00 7.70
C GLY A 698 -37.69 -13.33 6.29
N ASP A 699 -37.88 -12.34 5.41
CA ASP A 699 -38.28 -12.61 4.02
C ASP A 699 -37.21 -13.46 3.28
N ILE A 700 -37.67 -14.37 2.43
CA ILE A 700 -36.80 -15.23 1.62
C ILE A 700 -36.31 -14.45 0.40
N LEU A 701 -34.98 -14.36 0.24
CA LEU A 701 -34.31 -13.74 -0.89
C LEU A 701 -34.01 -14.73 -2.01
N VAL A 702 -33.61 -15.96 -1.66
CA VAL A 702 -33.33 -17.04 -2.59
C VAL A 702 -33.78 -18.35 -1.96
N GLY A 703 -34.77 -19.01 -2.56
CA GLY A 703 -35.24 -20.32 -2.16
C GLY A 703 -34.22 -21.40 -2.51
N LYS A 704 -33.68 -22.10 -1.51
CA LYS A 704 -32.70 -23.17 -1.70
C LYS A 704 -33.13 -24.42 -0.95
N LEU A 705 -33.02 -25.56 -1.63
CA LEU A 705 -33.28 -26.89 -1.09
C LEU A 705 -31.99 -27.71 -1.11
N THR A 706 -31.65 -28.27 0.04
CA THR A 706 -30.56 -29.24 0.19
C THR A 706 -31.15 -30.63 0.39
N PRO A 707 -30.82 -31.64 -0.42
CA PRO A 707 -31.33 -33.00 -0.24
C PRO A 707 -30.94 -33.56 1.14
N GLN A 708 -31.88 -34.20 1.85
CA GLN A 708 -31.64 -34.83 3.15
C GLN A 708 -31.16 -36.27 3.01
N ILE A 709 -30.28 -36.70 3.92
CA ILE A 709 -29.84 -38.09 4.02
C ILE A 709 -31.00 -38.91 4.60
N ALA A 710 -31.40 -39.97 3.91
CA ALA A 710 -32.49 -40.86 4.36
C ALA A 710 -32.28 -41.38 5.80
N SER A 711 -31.03 -41.56 6.24
CA SER A 711 -30.68 -42.06 7.57
C SER A 711 -30.78 -41.04 8.72
N GLU A 712 -30.84 -39.72 8.47
CA GLU A 712 -30.99 -38.73 9.55
C GLU A 712 -32.47 -38.50 9.91
N SER A 713 -33.37 -38.67 8.93
CA SER A 713 -34.80 -38.46 9.13
C SER A 713 -35.51 -39.58 9.92
N SER A 714 -34.83 -40.71 10.12
CA SER A 714 -35.35 -41.91 10.81
C SER A 714 -35.06 -41.95 12.32
N TYR A 715 -34.23 -41.05 12.85
CA TYR A 715 -33.82 -41.11 14.28
C TYR A 715 -34.69 -40.32 15.25
N ILE A 716 -35.61 -39.47 14.77
CA ILE A 716 -36.49 -38.68 15.65
C ILE A 716 -37.88 -39.32 15.65
N ALA A 717 -38.13 -40.20 16.62
CA ALA A 717 -39.41 -40.90 16.78
C ALA A 717 -40.62 -39.93 16.83
N GLU A 718 -40.44 -38.75 17.45
CA GLU A 718 -41.44 -37.69 17.51
C GLU A 718 -41.82 -37.11 16.14
N ALA A 719 -40.83 -36.95 15.24
CA ALA A 719 -41.07 -36.47 13.88
C ALA A 719 -41.79 -37.53 13.03
N GLY A 720 -41.53 -38.82 13.28
CA GLY A 720 -42.27 -39.93 12.69
C GLY A 720 -43.75 -39.96 13.12
N LEU A 721 -44.03 -39.72 14.39
CA LEU A 721 -45.39 -39.64 14.93
C LEU A 721 -46.18 -38.45 14.35
N LEU A 722 -45.56 -37.26 14.30
CA LEU A 722 -46.19 -36.08 13.70
C LEU A 722 -46.53 -36.29 12.22
N ARG A 723 -45.68 -37.00 11.47
CA ARG A 723 -45.96 -37.36 10.06
C ARG A 723 -47.16 -38.29 9.94
N ALA A 724 -47.27 -39.29 10.82
CA ALA A 724 -48.38 -40.24 10.81
C ALA A 724 -49.72 -39.57 11.20
N ILE A 725 -49.70 -38.62 12.13
CA ILE A 725 -50.91 -37.89 12.56
C ILE A 725 -51.41 -36.92 11.48
N PHE A 726 -50.49 -36.18 10.82
CA PHE A 726 -50.85 -35.13 9.87
C PHE A 726 -50.81 -35.55 8.39
N GLY A 727 -50.48 -36.82 8.10
CA GLY A 727 -50.39 -37.32 6.73
C GLY A 727 -49.32 -36.61 5.88
N LEU A 728 -48.25 -36.11 6.49
CA LEU A 728 -47.21 -35.33 5.81
C LEU A 728 -46.28 -36.26 5.04
N GLU A 729 -46.15 -36.04 3.73
CA GLU A 729 -45.18 -36.75 2.89
C GLU A 729 -43.74 -36.53 3.36
N VAL A 730 -42.87 -37.53 3.18
CA VAL A 730 -41.46 -37.42 3.54
C VAL A 730 -40.79 -36.42 2.59
N SER A 731 -40.53 -35.21 3.08
CA SER A 731 -39.74 -34.23 2.36
C SER A 731 -38.33 -34.77 2.15
N THR A 732 -37.95 -35.07 0.90
CA THR A 732 -36.61 -35.56 0.54
C THR A 732 -35.53 -34.47 0.65
N SER A 733 -35.92 -33.23 0.94
CA SER A 733 -35.05 -32.06 0.95
C SER A 733 -35.34 -31.14 2.15
N LYS A 734 -34.28 -30.56 2.72
CA LYS A 734 -34.29 -29.55 3.78
C LYS A 734 -34.28 -28.15 3.17
N GLU A 735 -35.03 -27.25 3.78
CA GLU A 735 -34.97 -25.82 3.48
C GLU A 735 -33.66 -25.19 3.98
N THR A 736 -32.89 -24.60 3.06
CA THR A 736 -31.61 -23.93 3.33
C THR A 736 -31.54 -22.57 2.62
N SER A 737 -32.68 -21.89 2.54
CA SER A 737 -32.85 -20.67 1.76
C SER A 737 -32.11 -19.48 2.36
N LEU A 738 -31.74 -18.54 1.49
CA LEU A 738 -31.19 -17.26 1.91
C LEU A 738 -32.33 -16.36 2.43
N LYS A 739 -32.40 -16.17 3.75
CA LYS A 739 -33.35 -15.24 4.39
C LYS A 739 -32.68 -13.91 4.73
N LEU A 740 -33.44 -12.83 4.73
CA LEU A 740 -32.92 -11.53 5.15
C LEU A 740 -32.68 -11.54 6.68
N PRO A 741 -31.44 -11.28 7.15
CA PRO A 741 -31.14 -11.36 8.58
C PRO A 741 -31.75 -10.20 9.36
N ILE A 742 -31.75 -10.35 10.69
CA ILE A 742 -32.33 -9.41 11.65
C ILE A 742 -31.79 -7.98 11.44
N GLY A 743 -32.72 -7.02 11.41
CA GLY A 743 -32.42 -5.60 11.19
C GLY A 743 -32.20 -5.24 9.71
N GLY A 744 -32.36 -6.19 8.80
CA GLY A 744 -32.42 -5.94 7.36
C GLY A 744 -33.81 -5.46 6.96
N ARG A 745 -33.88 -4.32 6.26
CA ARG A 745 -35.06 -3.87 5.51
C ARG A 745 -34.62 -3.03 4.33
N GLY A 746 -35.34 -3.10 3.21
CA GLY A 746 -35.06 -2.23 2.08
C GLY A 746 -35.59 -2.75 0.76
N ARG A 747 -35.11 -2.16 -0.33
CA ARG A 747 -35.56 -2.47 -1.69
C ARG A 747 -34.49 -3.25 -2.45
N VAL A 748 -34.90 -4.32 -3.13
CA VAL A 748 -34.03 -5.09 -4.01
C VAL A 748 -33.72 -4.27 -5.27
N ILE A 749 -32.45 -3.94 -5.47
CA ILE A 749 -32.01 -3.08 -6.60
C ILE A 749 -31.34 -3.85 -7.73
N ASP A 750 -30.72 -5.00 -7.42
CA ASP A 750 -30.01 -5.81 -8.42
C ASP A 750 -29.95 -7.26 -7.92
N VAL A 751 -30.04 -8.19 -8.85
CA VAL A 751 -29.95 -9.64 -8.63
C VAL A 751 -29.09 -10.21 -9.73
N LYS A 752 -28.04 -10.94 -9.36
CA LYS A 752 -27.09 -11.55 -10.29
C LYS A 752 -27.05 -13.04 -10.12
N TRP A 753 -27.25 -13.73 -11.24
CA TRP A 753 -27.10 -15.16 -11.38
C TRP A 753 -25.75 -15.40 -12.05
N ILE A 754 -24.81 -16.02 -11.33
CA ILE A 754 -23.47 -16.35 -11.82
C ILE A 754 -23.40 -17.86 -11.88
N GLN A 755 -23.32 -18.40 -13.09
CA GLN A 755 -23.18 -19.83 -13.32
C GLN A 755 -21.74 -20.09 -13.81
N ARG A 756 -20.96 -20.80 -13.00
CA ARG A 756 -19.59 -21.20 -13.36
C ARG A 756 -19.59 -22.57 -14.00
N ASP A 757 -20.30 -23.50 -13.35
CA ASP A 757 -20.56 -24.85 -13.83
C ASP A 757 -22.07 -25.13 -13.76
N PRO A 758 -22.59 -26.17 -14.43
CA PRO A 758 -24.01 -26.54 -14.36
C PRO A 758 -24.52 -26.78 -12.93
N LEU A 759 -23.62 -27.18 -12.03
CA LEU A 759 -23.89 -27.50 -10.64
C LEU A 759 -23.43 -26.41 -9.65
N ASP A 760 -22.62 -25.45 -10.10
CA ASP A 760 -22.12 -24.33 -9.29
C ASP A 760 -22.78 -23.03 -9.71
N ILE A 761 -23.90 -22.74 -9.04
CA ILE A 761 -24.68 -21.54 -9.22
C ILE A 761 -24.52 -20.65 -7.99
N MET A 762 -24.10 -19.41 -8.22
CA MET A 762 -24.03 -18.38 -7.20
C MET A 762 -25.04 -17.28 -7.51
N VAL A 763 -25.95 -17.04 -6.55
CA VAL A 763 -26.92 -15.95 -6.63
C VAL A 763 -26.54 -14.84 -5.66
N ARG A 764 -26.50 -13.62 -6.18
CA ARG A 764 -26.20 -12.40 -5.41
C ARG A 764 -27.38 -11.44 -5.45
N VAL A 765 -27.80 -10.99 -4.28
CA VAL A 765 -28.91 -10.05 -4.11
C VAL A 765 -28.38 -8.77 -3.48
N TYR A 766 -28.64 -7.63 -4.13
CA TYR A 766 -28.26 -6.31 -3.66
C TYR A 766 -29.50 -5.57 -3.15
N ILE A 767 -29.45 -5.15 -1.88
CA ILE A 767 -30.55 -4.47 -1.20
C ILE A 767 -30.11 -3.07 -0.80
N LEU A 768 -30.87 -2.07 -1.25
CA LEU A 768 -30.72 -0.68 -0.87
C LEU A 768 -31.53 -0.39 0.39
N GLN A 769 -30.84 0.07 1.44
CA GLN A 769 -31.41 0.41 2.73
C GLN A 769 -31.33 1.93 2.94
N LYS A 770 -32.46 2.57 3.23
CA LYS A 770 -32.53 3.96 3.70
C LYS A 770 -32.27 3.96 5.21
N ARG A 771 -31.32 4.76 5.68
CA ARG A 771 -31.03 4.94 7.11
C ARG A 771 -31.22 6.41 7.47
N GLU A 772 -32.19 6.66 8.31
CA GLU A 772 -32.39 7.95 8.98
C GLU A 772 -31.55 7.98 10.25
N ILE A 773 -31.22 9.20 10.70
CA ILE A 773 -30.48 9.41 11.94
C ILE A 773 -31.31 8.98 13.15
N LYS A 774 -30.68 8.34 14.13
CA LYS A 774 -31.35 7.84 15.33
C LYS A 774 -30.47 7.91 16.57
N VAL A 775 -31.10 7.73 17.73
CA VAL A 775 -30.41 7.54 19.02
C VAL A 775 -29.36 6.42 18.90
N GLY A 776 -28.18 6.68 19.44
CA GLY A 776 -27.01 5.81 19.35
C GLY A 776 -26.14 6.02 18.10
N ASP A 777 -26.60 6.79 17.11
CA ASP A 777 -25.73 7.20 16.00
C ASP A 777 -24.69 8.23 16.46
N LYS A 778 -23.52 8.22 15.82
CA LYS A 778 -22.40 9.09 16.16
C LYS A 778 -22.30 10.25 15.18
N VAL A 779 -22.23 11.46 15.71
CA VAL A 779 -22.05 12.71 14.96
C VAL A 779 -20.74 13.40 15.34
N ALA A 780 -20.22 14.22 14.43
CA ALA A 780 -18.92 14.86 14.60
C ALA A 780 -18.81 16.16 13.82
N GLY A 781 -18.13 17.14 14.42
CA GLY A 781 -17.65 18.32 13.69
C GLY A 781 -16.23 18.10 13.13
N ARG A 782 -15.68 19.15 12.50
CA ARG A 782 -14.31 19.15 11.96
C ARG A 782 -13.25 19.61 12.98
N HIS A 783 -13.59 19.72 14.26
CA HIS A 783 -12.64 20.15 15.31
C HIS A 783 -12.40 19.06 16.36
N GLY A 784 -12.74 17.80 16.06
CA GLY A 784 -12.55 16.68 16.99
C GLY A 784 -13.59 16.63 18.11
N ASN A 785 -14.65 17.43 18.00
CA ASN A 785 -15.88 17.29 18.78
C ASN A 785 -16.67 16.11 18.23
N LYS A 786 -16.84 15.08 19.05
CA LYS A 786 -17.54 13.85 18.71
C LYS A 786 -18.62 13.61 19.74
N GLY A 787 -19.74 13.04 19.31
CA GLY A 787 -20.77 12.68 20.25
C GLY A 787 -21.75 11.65 19.74
N ILE A 788 -22.41 11.00 20.68
CA ILE A 788 -23.47 10.01 20.42
C ILE A 788 -24.79 10.71 20.67
N ILE A 789 -25.78 10.45 19.81
CA ILE A 789 -27.12 10.98 19.99
C ILE A 789 -27.79 10.28 21.16
N SER A 790 -28.18 11.05 22.17
CA SER A 790 -28.90 10.63 23.38
C SER A 790 -30.39 10.54 23.17
#